data_AF-A0A927YFX6-F1
#
_entry.id   AF-A0A927YFX6-F1
#
_cell.length_a   1.000
_cell.length_b   1.000
_cell.length_c   1.000
_cell.angle_alpha   90.00
_cell.angle_beta   90.00
_cell.angle_gamma   90.00
#
_symmetry.space_group_name_H-M   'P 1'
#
loop_
_entity.id
_entity.type
_entity.pdbx_description
1 polymer ?
#
loop_
_entity_poly.entity_id
_entity_poly.type
_entity_poly.pdbx_seq_one_letter_code
_entity_poly.pdbx_strand_id
1 'polypeptide(L)'
;MHGVTKRKNYYAKKLWSVVLTIILTVTLLPLGGLEAKAETAVIPVLTFSDTAIAETVAGSGYTIAGTTLTITANGVYQITGSCTEGSVSVKKSLTDVVLILKDLTLTSASTAPISIKKGSNVTLHLEGTSTLTDNEDPADETSTDTSVADAFEGAAVKAKSGSTLTVCGSGTLNIAGNAKNGMKGGALSSLIVQSGTINVTNAVNNGIAFDDSITVNGGNIRIHAGNDGLKAVPDWDAANTDDQDGESAGNITVNGGNFEIDVDGDAIQAEHDLKITNGVFDITTENGYNSKTFNADTMSSKGIKASGERSEATGLSVDVTNNILISGGSFTMNTADDAIHSDTNATITGGTFDIYTKDDGAHADKTLTLGTQNGRERDPEINIYSSYEGLEGGTVYTYSGKYYVTASDDGVNAAGGSTNGSDPGAGGGNTWRPGGPGGTTTSGDYNLYFYGGDMYVNCNGDGLDSNGGLYLYGGSYTVLSQAGGADNSPFDSDGEWVIDGATVFGAGGNSMNESYNAQKTTQTVTTVGGGGMGGGRPGQTGTSTGSASFAANSILNVTSGNNTVYMETLPKYVNYVLYSSPDVDNSVTFGTAGALDTCKSNAFTHNWDAGVVTKEATDTTEGVMTFTCQDCQKTETKTIPVTTTYSCDGHNNEENTGSGETDEKDEGYAVTFVTDDGVAGIDVYYTQDYTGADETDVTSAVSRNSDTGEADSTGDGQINFLIRLKDGYSVESVEKDDFCKNIKGYEATGVANLYRGTKITGDTTITIKTVQCAHANLSDPVWNWAEGYASASYDCYCADCKQTVSFPAQITGELNEDRTITFTASYTDKAGEIYTDTKTADAFVASFEADNATIDVYYTKNDYTKADETDTQTAVARDSDTGMPVVSGDGQINFKVNPAEGYELAGTPSVSGDYKNIKGAADTGVENVYRITKVAGNLTIKIATKKKDDAGDTDSTGDSGNTGSSADIAETGAGTKNDPASLLGADGTAFGTGASEAAMENAVTALTSDADPAGTVFNKLQLKAKTIKNTSIKLGWKKVDGAAKYVLYANRCGSKYKYKKIATLTGKTYTYKGLKKGTYYKFLLVALDKNGNVISSAKPIHVATTGGTAGNVKSISVNKTKVTLGVNKKFTIKATVNSGKLKAAQHRKLSFESTNKSVAVVSKKGVITAKAKGTCYVYAYAQNGVYQKIKVTVR
;
A
#
# COMPACT_ATOMS: atom_id res chain seq x y z
N MET A 1 0.69 46.29 21.33
CA MET A 1 -0.34 45.49 22.05
C MET A 1 -1.41 45.12 21.04
N HIS A 2 -2.08 43.97 21.22
CA HIS A 2 -2.77 43.20 20.17
C HIS A 2 -1.80 42.63 19.11
N GLY A 3 -2.13 41.46 18.54
CA GLY A 3 -1.45 40.92 17.34
C GLY A 3 -0.81 39.53 17.36
N VAL A 4 -0.78 38.75 18.46
CA VAL A 4 -0.10 37.42 18.47
C VAL A 4 -0.87 36.36 19.29
N THR A 5 -1.93 35.75 18.74
CA THR A 5 -2.72 34.73 19.49
C THR A 5 -3.54 33.72 18.65
N LYS A 6 -3.13 33.34 17.42
CA LYS A 6 -3.91 32.39 16.58
C LYS A 6 -3.21 31.14 16.01
N ARG A 7 -1.87 31.05 15.92
CA ARG A 7 -1.17 29.90 15.27
C ARG A 7 -0.80 28.73 16.21
N LYS A 8 -1.75 28.16 16.98
CA LYS A 8 -1.46 27.01 17.87
C LYS A 8 -2.50 25.88 17.92
N ASN A 9 -3.63 25.98 17.22
CA ASN A 9 -4.77 25.05 17.37
C ASN A 9 -4.95 24.08 16.18
N TYR A 10 -3.93 23.90 15.34
CA TYR A 10 -4.04 23.11 14.10
C TYR A 10 -3.69 21.62 14.33
N TYR A 11 -2.48 21.33 14.82
CA TYR A 11 -1.98 19.96 15.07
C TYR A 11 -2.63 19.17 16.23
N ALA A 12 -3.71 19.68 16.82
CA ALA A 12 -4.35 19.07 18.01
C ALA A 12 -5.66 18.32 17.70
N LYS A 13 -6.13 18.35 16.44
CA LYS A 13 -7.50 17.97 16.09
C LYS A 13 -7.64 16.67 15.27
N LYS A 14 -6.82 16.42 14.23
CA LYS A 14 -6.78 15.12 13.51
C LYS A 14 -6.66 13.91 14.45
N LEU A 15 -6.13 14.08 15.67
CA LEU A 15 -6.02 13.02 16.68
C LEU A 15 -7.32 12.70 17.45
N TRP A 16 -8.40 13.45 17.26
CA TRP A 16 -9.72 13.15 17.83
C TRP A 16 -10.59 12.28 16.93
N SER A 17 -10.29 12.17 15.63
CA SER A 17 -11.13 11.45 14.68
C SER A 17 -11.28 9.96 15.00
N VAL A 18 -10.17 9.30 15.34
CA VAL A 18 -10.08 7.83 15.55
C VAL A 18 -10.52 7.41 16.96
N VAL A 19 -10.80 8.35 17.86
CA VAL A 19 -11.20 8.04 19.25
C VAL A 19 -12.71 7.74 19.36
N LEU A 20 -13.49 7.98 18.30
CA LEU A 20 -14.95 8.09 18.39
C LEU A 20 -15.78 6.84 18.03
N THR A 21 -15.22 5.63 18.11
CA THR A 21 -16.00 4.38 17.94
C THR A 21 -16.14 3.58 19.25
N ILE A 22 -15.23 3.78 20.22
CA ILE A 22 -15.07 2.90 21.40
C ILE A 22 -16.07 3.16 22.53
N ILE A 23 -16.66 4.36 22.61
CA ILE A 23 -17.42 4.81 23.80
C ILE A 23 -18.93 4.46 23.72
N LEU A 24 -19.39 3.73 22.69
CA LEU A 24 -20.81 3.52 22.41
C LEU A 24 -21.43 2.15 22.77
N THR A 25 -21.15 1.63 23.96
CA THR A 25 -22.06 0.66 24.61
C THR A 25 -22.09 0.89 26.13
N VAL A 26 -23.05 0.24 26.80
CA VAL A 26 -23.25 0.17 28.26
C VAL A 26 -23.87 1.42 28.92
N THR A 27 -25.19 1.36 29.04
CA THR A 27 -25.90 1.73 30.28
C THR A 27 -26.43 0.42 30.91
N LEU A 28 -26.89 0.30 32.16
CA LEU A 28 -27.22 1.28 33.20
C LEU A 28 -27.27 0.55 34.57
N LEU A 29 -26.71 1.14 35.66
CA LEU A 29 -27.30 1.28 37.02
C LEU A 29 -26.21 1.48 38.13
N PRO A 30 -26.51 2.17 39.26
CA PRO A 30 -25.48 2.76 40.12
C PRO A 30 -25.50 2.28 41.59
N LEU A 31 -24.48 2.67 42.38
CA LEU A 31 -24.69 3.23 43.73
C LEU A 31 -23.46 4.01 44.27
N GLY A 32 -23.71 5.05 45.07
CA GLY A 32 -22.78 5.58 46.09
C GLY A 32 -21.42 6.16 45.64
N GLY A 33 -21.39 7.40 45.17
CA GLY A 33 -20.14 8.06 44.73
C GLY A 33 -19.41 8.91 45.79
N LEU A 34 -18.19 9.33 45.45
CA LEU A 34 -17.60 10.60 45.87
C LEU A 34 -16.66 11.09 44.74
N GLU A 35 -16.81 12.34 44.29
CA GLU A 35 -16.27 12.78 42.99
C GLU A 35 -14.81 13.25 43.00
N ALA A 36 -14.11 12.96 41.90
CA ALA A 36 -13.12 13.83 41.28
C ALA A 36 -13.03 13.48 39.77
N LYS A 37 -13.81 14.18 38.94
CA LYS A 37 -14.00 13.85 37.51
C LYS A 37 -12.74 14.06 36.66
N ALA A 38 -12.48 13.09 35.80
CA ALA A 38 -11.81 13.31 34.51
C ALA A 38 -12.87 13.09 33.42
N GLU A 39 -12.88 13.95 32.42
CA GLU A 39 -13.96 14.04 31.44
C GLU A 39 -13.61 13.21 30.20
N THR A 40 -14.34 12.11 29.97
CA THR A 40 -14.30 11.36 28.71
C THR A 40 -14.97 12.18 27.61
N ALA A 41 -14.35 12.23 26.43
CA ALA A 41 -14.99 12.85 25.26
C ALA A 41 -16.15 11.96 24.80
N VAL A 42 -17.38 12.43 24.98
CA VAL A 42 -18.59 11.65 24.66
C VAL A 42 -18.92 11.74 23.16
N ILE A 43 -19.30 10.60 22.61
CA ILE A 43 -19.77 10.39 21.23
C ILE A 43 -21.19 10.93 21.10
N PRO A 44 -21.47 11.96 20.28
CA PRO A 44 -22.83 12.29 19.92
C PRO A 44 -23.40 11.20 19.00
N VAL A 45 -24.51 10.60 19.40
CA VAL A 45 -25.29 9.70 18.53
C VAL A 45 -26.65 10.31 18.27
N LEU A 46 -26.89 10.53 16.97
CA LEU A 46 -27.97 11.34 16.46
C LEU A 46 -28.82 10.44 15.57
N THR A 47 -29.85 9.86 16.19
CA THR A 47 -30.75 8.88 15.55
C THR A 47 -31.92 9.59 14.90
N PHE A 48 -32.02 9.50 13.57
CA PHE A 48 -33.08 10.12 12.78
C PHE A 48 -34.39 9.32 12.85
N SER A 49 -35.50 10.07 12.77
CA SER A 49 -36.88 9.60 12.57
C SER A 49 -37.64 10.67 11.77
N ASP A 50 -38.76 10.32 11.13
CA ASP A 50 -39.59 11.24 10.33
C ASP A 50 -40.21 12.42 11.10
N THR A 51 -39.98 12.51 12.42
CA THR A 51 -40.54 13.58 13.28
C THR A 51 -39.48 14.37 14.07
N ALA A 52 -38.31 13.78 14.33
CA ALA A 52 -37.24 14.38 15.12
C ALA A 52 -35.93 13.60 15.01
N ILE A 53 -34.81 14.28 15.29
CA ILE A 53 -33.53 13.63 15.61
C ILE A 53 -33.46 13.41 17.13
N ALA A 54 -33.20 12.17 17.55
CA ALA A 54 -33.04 11.78 18.95
C ALA A 54 -31.56 11.71 19.35
N GLU A 55 -31.21 12.32 20.47
CA GLU A 55 -29.87 12.25 21.08
C GLU A 55 -29.72 10.96 21.90
N THR A 56 -29.56 9.83 21.22
CA THR A 56 -29.38 8.50 21.85
C THR A 56 -28.16 8.45 22.76
N VAL A 57 -27.10 9.21 22.41
CA VAL A 57 -26.09 9.68 23.35
C VAL A 57 -25.86 11.16 23.10
N ALA A 58 -26.15 11.98 24.13
CA ALA A 58 -26.04 13.44 24.07
C ALA A 58 -24.58 13.92 24.17
N GLY A 59 -24.28 15.02 23.47
CA GLY A 59 -22.95 15.62 23.41
C GLY A 59 -23.01 17.13 23.20
N SER A 60 -22.16 17.65 22.32
CA SER A 60 -22.16 19.08 21.95
C SER A 60 -21.55 19.29 20.57
N GLY A 61 -21.60 20.53 20.07
CA GLY A 61 -21.04 20.89 18.76
C GLY A 61 -22.02 20.81 17.60
N TYR A 62 -23.29 20.45 17.84
CA TYR A 62 -24.38 20.44 16.87
C TYR A 62 -25.58 21.27 17.37
N THR A 63 -26.54 21.51 16.48
CA THR A 63 -27.89 22.01 16.81
C THR A 63 -28.92 21.23 15.99
N ILE A 64 -29.98 20.76 16.65
CA ILE A 64 -31.12 20.06 16.03
C ILE A 64 -32.29 21.03 15.86
N ALA A 65 -32.95 20.99 14.71
CA ALA A 65 -34.20 21.72 14.43
C ALA A 65 -35.16 20.79 13.68
N GLY A 66 -36.03 20.09 14.43
CA GLY A 66 -36.89 19.04 13.87
C GLY A 66 -36.05 17.88 13.32
N THR A 67 -36.10 17.68 12.01
CA THR A 67 -35.33 16.69 11.24
C THR A 67 -34.07 17.29 10.58
N THR A 68 -33.77 18.58 10.77
CA THR A 68 -32.50 19.18 10.34
C THR A 68 -31.44 19.10 11.43
N LEU A 69 -30.32 18.44 11.14
CA LEU A 69 -29.11 18.45 11.93
C LEU A 69 -28.14 19.50 11.37
N THR A 70 -27.60 20.38 12.22
CA THR A 70 -26.49 21.28 11.83
C THR A 70 -25.28 21.07 12.72
N ILE A 71 -24.17 20.63 12.13
CA ILE A 71 -22.85 20.56 12.78
C ILE A 71 -22.23 21.95 12.84
N THR A 72 -21.73 22.33 14.01
CA THR A 72 -21.30 23.70 14.35
C THR A 72 -19.88 23.79 14.90
N ALA A 73 -19.26 22.66 15.22
CA ALA A 73 -17.90 22.56 15.74
C ALA A 73 -17.14 21.42 15.06
N ASN A 74 -15.81 21.44 15.26
CA ASN A 74 -14.94 20.34 14.88
C ASN A 74 -15.10 19.22 15.92
N GLY A 75 -15.01 17.96 15.48
CA GLY A 75 -15.34 16.80 16.27
C GLY A 75 -15.83 15.66 15.38
N VAL A 76 -16.27 14.57 15.99
CA VAL A 76 -16.87 13.45 15.26
C VAL A 76 -18.31 13.27 15.76
N TYR A 77 -19.17 12.79 14.87
CA TYR A 77 -20.60 12.63 15.11
C TYR A 77 -21.06 11.32 14.46
N GLN A 78 -21.74 10.45 15.20
CA GLN A 78 -22.34 9.26 14.62
C GLN A 78 -23.82 9.53 14.32
N ILE A 79 -24.22 9.23 13.09
CA ILE A 79 -25.52 9.53 12.52
C ILE A 79 -26.13 8.23 11.99
N THR A 80 -27.38 7.95 12.35
CA THR A 80 -28.02 6.64 12.15
C THR A 80 -29.55 6.79 12.11
N GLY A 81 -30.27 5.73 11.73
CA GLY A 81 -31.74 5.74 11.65
C GLY A 81 -32.24 6.19 10.28
N SER A 82 -33.52 6.57 10.19
CA SER A 82 -34.17 6.87 8.91
C SER A 82 -35.05 8.12 8.98
N CYS A 83 -35.11 8.90 7.90
CA CYS A 83 -36.02 10.03 7.79
C CYS A 83 -36.37 10.33 6.34
N THR A 84 -37.67 10.41 6.01
CA THR A 84 -38.13 10.75 4.64
C THR A 84 -37.93 12.22 4.28
N GLU A 85 -37.76 13.10 5.27
CA GLU A 85 -37.43 14.52 5.09
C GLU A 85 -36.42 14.98 6.15
N GLY A 86 -35.16 14.59 5.99
CA GLY A 86 -34.09 14.86 6.94
C GLY A 86 -32.77 15.27 6.28
N SER A 87 -32.04 16.18 6.92
CA SER A 87 -30.80 16.73 6.35
C SER A 87 -29.73 17.03 7.41
N VAL A 88 -28.46 16.91 6.99
CA VAL A 88 -27.27 17.17 7.80
C VAL A 88 -26.47 18.30 7.14
N SER A 89 -26.17 19.37 7.86
CA SER A 89 -25.36 20.48 7.34
C SER A 89 -24.14 20.80 8.19
N VAL A 90 -22.95 20.81 7.58
CA VAL A 90 -21.68 21.17 8.24
C VAL A 90 -21.38 22.64 8.00
N LYS A 91 -21.35 23.45 9.08
CA LYS A 91 -21.05 24.89 8.97
C LYS A 91 -19.66 25.17 8.41
N LYS A 92 -19.54 26.32 7.74
CA LYS A 92 -18.33 26.79 7.08
C LYS A 92 -17.10 26.85 8.00
N SER A 93 -15.92 26.66 7.42
CA SER A 93 -14.63 26.77 8.10
C SER A 93 -14.41 25.75 9.24
N LEU A 94 -15.00 24.55 9.12
CA LEU A 94 -14.75 23.42 10.00
C LEU A 94 -13.80 22.43 9.32
N THR A 95 -12.58 22.30 9.84
CA THR A 95 -11.45 21.61 9.18
C THR A 95 -11.21 20.18 9.67
N ASP A 96 -11.94 19.75 10.70
CA ASP A 96 -11.75 18.46 11.36
C ASP A 96 -13.13 17.95 11.82
N VAL A 97 -13.97 17.58 10.86
CA VAL A 97 -15.28 16.96 11.09
C VAL A 97 -15.28 15.56 10.50
N VAL A 98 -15.73 14.57 11.27
CA VAL A 98 -16.03 13.23 10.75
C VAL A 98 -17.49 12.91 11.04
N LEU A 99 -18.20 12.43 10.04
CA LEU A 99 -19.57 11.92 10.15
C LEU A 99 -19.48 10.41 9.99
N ILE A 100 -19.70 9.66 11.07
CA ILE A 100 -19.84 8.20 11.01
C ILE A 100 -21.28 7.94 10.57
N LEU A 101 -21.46 7.53 9.32
CA LEU A 101 -22.75 7.20 8.74
C LEU A 101 -23.00 5.70 9.01
N LYS A 102 -23.81 5.40 10.02
CA LYS A 102 -24.09 4.04 10.47
C LYS A 102 -25.54 3.67 10.19
N ASP A 103 -25.77 2.89 9.14
CA ASP A 103 -27.11 2.44 8.73
C ASP A 103 -28.11 3.61 8.62
N LEU A 104 -27.67 4.72 8.00
CA LEU A 104 -28.41 5.97 7.90
C LEU A 104 -29.17 6.04 6.57
N THR A 105 -30.50 6.20 6.60
CA THR A 105 -31.32 6.43 5.40
C THR A 105 -31.94 7.83 5.44
N LEU A 106 -31.45 8.75 4.61
CA LEU A 106 -32.01 10.11 4.50
C LEU A 106 -32.53 10.40 3.10
N THR A 107 -33.77 10.87 3.05
CA THR A 107 -34.35 11.54 1.90
C THR A 107 -34.64 12.99 2.26
N SER A 108 -34.56 13.92 1.30
CA SER A 108 -35.26 15.20 1.42
C SER A 108 -35.61 15.80 0.05
N ALA A 109 -36.79 16.42 -0.04
CA ALA A 109 -37.29 17.15 -1.21
C ALA A 109 -37.11 18.68 -1.10
N SER A 110 -36.14 19.15 -0.31
CA SER A 110 -35.94 20.60 -0.07
C SER A 110 -34.49 21.04 0.13
N THR A 111 -33.56 20.12 0.37
CA THR A 111 -32.12 20.35 0.30
C THR A 111 -31.36 19.02 0.36
N ALA A 112 -30.24 18.95 -0.35
CA ALA A 112 -29.21 17.91 -0.22
C ALA A 112 -29.12 17.26 1.19
N PRO A 113 -29.41 15.96 1.32
CA PRO A 113 -29.35 15.20 2.57
C PRO A 113 -28.06 15.40 3.38
N ILE A 114 -26.91 15.55 2.73
CA ILE A 114 -25.68 16.05 3.37
C ILE A 114 -25.15 17.28 2.63
N SER A 115 -24.97 18.40 3.33
CA SER A 115 -24.39 19.61 2.75
C SER A 115 -23.25 20.22 3.57
N ILE A 116 -22.10 20.43 2.92
CA ILE A 116 -20.86 20.93 3.53
C ILE A 116 -20.66 22.36 3.05
N LYS A 117 -20.62 23.35 3.96
CA LYS A 117 -20.55 24.77 3.57
C LYS A 117 -19.09 25.27 3.47
N LYS A 118 -18.86 26.26 2.58
CA LYS A 118 -17.56 26.80 2.09
C LYS A 118 -16.37 26.68 3.08
N GLY A 119 -15.24 26.17 2.61
CA GLY A 119 -14.00 26.14 3.37
C GLY A 119 -13.90 25.06 4.45
N SER A 120 -14.55 23.89 4.29
CA SER A 120 -14.64 22.86 5.34
C SER A 120 -14.11 21.50 4.89
N ASN A 121 -13.47 20.76 5.78
CA ASN A 121 -12.91 19.43 5.51
C ASN A 121 -13.68 18.39 6.31
N VAL A 122 -14.31 17.44 5.62
CA VAL A 122 -15.25 16.49 6.20
C VAL A 122 -14.93 15.08 5.72
N THR A 123 -14.79 14.14 6.66
CA THR A 123 -14.74 12.71 6.34
C THR A 123 -16.11 12.09 6.56
N LEU A 124 -16.64 11.39 5.56
CA LEU A 124 -17.72 10.42 5.73
C LEU A 124 -17.06 9.06 6.03
N HIS A 125 -17.31 8.53 7.22
CA HIS A 125 -16.88 7.19 7.60
C HIS A 125 -18.07 6.24 7.50
N LEU A 126 -17.97 5.24 6.62
CA LEU A 126 -19.08 4.35 6.28
C LEU A 126 -19.08 3.12 7.18
N GLU A 127 -20.13 2.97 7.98
CA GLU A 127 -20.41 1.76 8.77
C GLU A 127 -21.76 1.16 8.33
N GLY A 128 -21.79 -0.14 8.02
CA GLY A 128 -23.02 -0.79 7.54
C GLY A 128 -23.45 -0.26 6.17
N THR A 129 -24.76 -0.02 5.97
CA THR A 129 -25.29 0.49 4.69
C THR A 129 -26.08 1.78 4.89
N SER A 130 -25.50 2.91 4.45
CA SER A 130 -26.19 4.20 4.44
C SER A 130 -26.71 4.54 3.04
N THR A 131 -27.87 5.19 2.96
CA THR A 131 -28.53 5.60 1.72
C THR A 131 -28.93 7.07 1.78
N LEU A 132 -28.53 7.84 0.77
CA LEU A 132 -28.86 9.27 0.64
C LEU A 132 -29.64 9.49 -0.66
N THR A 133 -30.79 10.14 -0.56
CA THR A 133 -31.69 10.41 -1.69
C THR A 133 -32.02 11.88 -1.76
N ASP A 134 -31.52 12.56 -2.79
CA ASP A 134 -31.95 13.91 -3.12
C ASP A 134 -33.22 13.86 -3.97
N ASN A 135 -34.26 14.56 -3.51
CA ASN A 135 -35.52 14.77 -4.19
C ASN A 135 -35.86 16.28 -4.30
N GLU A 136 -34.87 17.20 -4.19
CA GLU A 136 -35.04 18.60 -4.67
C GLU A 136 -35.65 18.55 -6.10
N ASP A 137 -36.56 19.47 -6.47
CA ASP A 137 -37.37 19.34 -7.71
C ASP A 137 -36.49 19.45 -8.97
N PRO A 138 -36.35 18.41 -9.82
CA PRO A 138 -35.53 18.49 -11.03
C PRO A 138 -36.04 19.51 -12.06
N ALA A 139 -37.28 20.00 -11.93
CA ALA A 139 -37.76 21.11 -12.74
C ALA A 139 -37.06 22.44 -12.43
N ASP A 140 -36.44 22.61 -11.25
CA ASP A 140 -35.71 23.83 -10.91
C ASP A 140 -34.45 24.03 -11.77
N GLU A 141 -33.79 22.95 -12.21
CA GLU A 141 -32.64 23.00 -13.15
C GLU A 141 -33.00 23.63 -14.51
N THR A 142 -34.25 23.45 -14.94
CA THR A 142 -34.76 23.95 -16.23
C THR A 142 -35.76 25.11 -16.08
N SER A 143 -35.76 25.75 -14.91
CA SER A 143 -36.68 26.84 -14.58
C SER A 143 -36.46 28.06 -15.49
N THR A 144 -37.56 28.64 -15.98
CA THR A 144 -37.53 29.91 -16.72
C THR A 144 -37.26 31.14 -15.84
N ASP A 145 -37.24 30.98 -14.52
CA ASP A 145 -36.68 31.97 -13.60
C ASP A 145 -35.22 31.61 -13.34
N THR A 146 -34.29 32.34 -13.97
CA THR A 146 -32.85 32.03 -13.85
C THR A 146 -32.39 32.14 -12.40
N SER A 147 -33.01 32.97 -11.55
CA SER A 147 -32.65 33.04 -10.13
C SER A 147 -32.97 31.76 -9.33
N VAL A 148 -33.73 30.84 -9.92
CA VAL A 148 -33.91 29.46 -9.45
C VAL A 148 -32.87 28.54 -10.13
N ALA A 149 -32.79 28.53 -11.46
CA ALA A 149 -31.89 27.64 -12.21
C ALA A 149 -30.41 27.87 -11.89
N ASP A 150 -29.94 29.12 -11.91
CA ASP A 150 -28.57 29.56 -11.58
C ASP A 150 -28.20 29.23 -10.11
N ALA A 151 -29.19 28.94 -9.25
CA ALA A 151 -29.01 28.54 -7.86
C ALA A 151 -29.15 27.01 -7.65
N PHE A 152 -29.63 26.27 -8.65
CA PHE A 152 -30.04 24.88 -8.52
C PHE A 152 -28.89 23.91 -8.77
N GLU A 153 -28.46 23.30 -7.67
CA GLU A 153 -27.27 22.45 -7.60
C GLU A 153 -27.59 21.13 -6.88
N GLY A 154 -28.63 20.42 -7.33
CA GLY A 154 -29.06 19.15 -6.74
C GLY A 154 -27.90 18.14 -6.60
N ALA A 155 -27.79 17.54 -5.42
CA ALA A 155 -26.86 16.46 -5.09
C ALA A 155 -27.20 15.81 -3.74
N ALA A 156 -27.10 14.49 -3.64
CA ALA A 156 -27.26 13.77 -2.37
C ALA A 156 -26.19 14.17 -1.33
N VAL A 157 -24.97 14.48 -1.82
CA VAL A 157 -23.89 15.11 -1.04
C VAL A 157 -23.38 16.37 -1.77
N LYS A 158 -23.51 17.53 -1.12
CA LYS A 158 -23.30 18.86 -1.71
C LYS A 158 -22.18 19.61 -0.99
N ALA A 159 -20.98 19.64 -1.56
CA ALA A 159 -19.83 20.34 -1.01
C ALA A 159 -19.68 21.72 -1.67
N LYS A 160 -19.83 22.80 -0.90
CA LYS A 160 -19.60 24.15 -1.43
C LYS A 160 -18.13 24.55 -1.29
N SER A 161 -17.64 25.21 -2.33
CA SER A 161 -16.30 25.79 -2.57
C SER A 161 -15.24 25.77 -1.45
N GLY A 162 -13.99 25.47 -1.81
CA GLY A 162 -12.87 25.44 -0.87
C GLY A 162 -12.95 24.32 0.17
N SER A 163 -13.77 23.29 -0.07
CA SER A 163 -14.08 22.22 0.89
C SER A 163 -13.55 20.88 0.41
N THR A 164 -12.97 20.08 1.30
CA THR A 164 -12.52 18.72 0.96
C THR A 164 -13.49 17.69 1.53
N LEU A 165 -14.01 16.82 0.67
CA LEU A 165 -14.73 15.61 1.06
C LEU A 165 -13.77 14.42 1.06
N THR A 166 -13.83 13.59 2.09
CA THR A 166 -13.13 12.29 2.12
C THR A 166 -14.12 11.18 2.42
N VAL A 167 -14.09 10.08 1.66
CA VAL A 167 -14.90 8.88 1.92
C VAL A 167 -13.98 7.72 2.30
N CYS A 168 -14.30 7.02 3.39
CA CYS A 168 -13.55 5.86 3.86
C CYS A 168 -14.39 4.94 4.76
N GLY A 169 -13.86 3.75 5.07
CA GLY A 169 -14.53 2.72 5.87
C GLY A 169 -15.13 1.64 4.98
N SER A 170 -15.35 0.43 5.53
CA SER A 170 -15.80 -0.74 4.75
C SER A 170 -17.30 -0.73 4.42
N GLY A 171 -18.08 0.21 4.96
CA GLY A 171 -19.51 0.32 4.68
C GLY A 171 -19.85 0.73 3.25
N THR A 172 -21.15 0.67 2.94
CA THR A 172 -21.73 1.07 1.66
C THR A 172 -22.44 2.42 1.80
N LEU A 173 -22.24 3.29 0.81
CA LEU A 173 -22.97 4.54 0.59
C LEU A 173 -23.74 4.44 -0.72
N ASN A 174 -25.05 4.21 -0.63
CA ASN A 174 -25.96 4.28 -1.76
C ASN A 174 -26.40 5.74 -1.97
N ILE A 175 -26.40 6.19 -3.22
CA ILE A 175 -26.74 7.55 -3.63
C ILE A 175 -27.77 7.48 -4.75
N ALA A 176 -28.86 8.25 -4.56
CA ALA A 176 -29.85 8.55 -5.57
C ALA A 176 -29.90 10.08 -5.74
N GLY A 177 -29.46 10.54 -6.91
CA GLY A 177 -29.35 11.95 -7.30
C GLY A 177 -30.53 12.38 -8.16
N ASN A 178 -31.76 12.07 -7.74
CA ASN A 178 -32.97 12.20 -8.56
C ASN A 178 -33.29 13.65 -8.97
N ALA A 179 -32.64 14.62 -8.31
CA ALA A 179 -32.76 16.05 -8.55
C ALA A 179 -31.82 16.57 -9.65
N LYS A 180 -30.56 16.12 -9.69
CA LYS A 180 -29.49 16.53 -10.62
C LYS A 180 -28.31 15.57 -10.53
N ASN A 181 -27.31 15.85 -9.67
CA ASN A 181 -26.10 15.03 -9.53
C ASN A 181 -26.22 13.97 -8.42
N GLY A 182 -25.34 12.97 -8.41
CA GLY A 182 -25.14 12.11 -7.23
C GLY A 182 -24.39 12.84 -6.11
N MET A 183 -23.18 13.32 -6.39
CA MET A 183 -22.41 14.21 -5.50
C MET A 183 -21.86 15.40 -6.30
N LYS A 184 -21.92 16.62 -5.74
CA LYS A 184 -21.45 17.85 -6.41
C LYS A 184 -20.62 18.74 -5.48
N GLY A 185 -19.46 19.12 -5.97
CA GLY A 185 -18.56 20.17 -5.48
C GLY A 185 -18.96 21.59 -5.93
N GLY A 186 -18.04 22.52 -5.75
CA GLY A 186 -18.02 23.90 -6.28
C GLY A 186 -16.57 24.41 -6.24
N ALA A 187 -16.19 25.48 -6.95
CA ALA A 187 -14.89 26.16 -6.94
C ALA A 187 -13.90 25.75 -5.81
N LEU A 188 -12.74 25.19 -6.14
CA LEU A 188 -11.71 24.79 -5.16
C LEU A 188 -12.19 23.68 -4.18
N SER A 189 -13.15 22.82 -4.55
CA SER A 189 -13.58 21.69 -3.70
C SER A 189 -13.21 20.33 -4.28
N SER A 190 -12.60 19.50 -3.45
CA SER A 190 -11.94 18.24 -3.84
C SER A 190 -12.60 17.03 -3.20
N LEU A 191 -12.65 15.90 -3.91
CA LEU A 191 -13.04 14.59 -3.39
C LEU A 191 -11.83 13.66 -3.26
N ILE A 192 -11.73 12.96 -2.13
CA ILE A 192 -10.75 11.90 -1.89
C ILE A 192 -11.47 10.61 -1.48
N VAL A 193 -11.49 9.60 -2.34
CA VAL A 193 -12.02 8.27 -2.01
C VAL A 193 -10.86 7.36 -1.59
N GLN A 194 -10.86 6.92 -0.33
CA GLN A 194 -9.83 6.05 0.24
C GLN A 194 -10.24 4.59 0.21
N SER A 195 -11.50 4.31 0.56
CA SER A 195 -12.09 2.96 0.64
C SER A 195 -13.61 3.02 0.82
N GLY A 196 -14.26 1.85 0.74
CA GLY A 196 -15.70 1.68 0.89
C GLY A 196 -16.39 1.36 -0.43
N THR A 197 -17.70 1.13 -0.36
CA THR A 197 -18.54 0.98 -1.57
C THR A 197 -19.37 2.25 -1.78
N ILE A 198 -19.29 2.86 -2.95
CA ILE A 198 -20.11 3.99 -3.37
C ILE A 198 -20.96 3.53 -4.54
N ASN A 199 -22.28 3.48 -4.38
CA ASN A 199 -23.21 3.14 -5.46
C ASN A 199 -24.05 4.37 -5.81
N VAL A 200 -23.70 5.09 -6.86
CA VAL A 200 -24.59 6.08 -7.49
C VAL A 200 -25.50 5.32 -8.45
N THR A 201 -26.81 5.35 -8.19
CA THR A 201 -27.79 4.43 -8.80
C THR A 201 -28.81 5.09 -9.72
N ASN A 202 -28.96 6.41 -9.63
CA ASN A 202 -29.86 7.22 -10.44
C ASN A 202 -29.48 8.70 -10.25
N ALA A 203 -28.42 9.16 -10.91
CA ALA A 203 -28.17 10.59 -11.10
C ALA A 203 -28.79 11.03 -12.44
N VAL A 204 -29.53 12.13 -12.44
CA VAL A 204 -30.18 12.66 -13.67
C VAL A 204 -29.16 13.34 -14.58
N ASN A 205 -28.19 14.00 -13.95
CA ASN A 205 -27.01 14.61 -14.56
C ASN A 205 -25.79 13.81 -14.05
N ASN A 206 -24.67 14.45 -13.72
CA ASN A 206 -23.41 13.76 -13.38
C ASN A 206 -23.48 12.85 -12.13
N GLY A 207 -22.77 11.73 -12.15
CA GLY A 207 -22.63 10.83 -11.01
C GLY A 207 -21.88 11.48 -9.84
N ILE A 208 -20.62 11.86 -10.06
CA ILE A 208 -19.75 12.50 -9.07
C ILE A 208 -18.97 13.65 -9.75
N ALA A 209 -19.32 14.89 -9.43
CA ALA A 209 -18.67 16.08 -9.98
C ALA A 209 -17.95 16.90 -8.88
N PHE A 210 -16.63 17.11 -9.00
CA PHE A 210 -15.83 17.92 -8.08
C PHE A 210 -14.78 18.75 -8.81
N ASP A 211 -15.05 20.05 -8.87
CA ASP A 211 -14.47 21.01 -9.82
C ASP A 211 -12.96 21.25 -9.65
N ASP A 212 -12.43 21.03 -8.44
CA ASP A 212 -10.99 21.14 -8.17
C ASP A 212 -10.22 19.87 -8.48
N SER A 213 -10.61 18.76 -7.85
CA SER A 213 -9.95 17.48 -8.07
C SER A 213 -10.74 16.29 -7.54
N ILE A 214 -10.63 15.17 -8.25
CA ILE A 214 -11.08 13.85 -7.79
C ILE A 214 -9.84 12.97 -7.65
N THR A 215 -9.54 12.55 -6.41
CA THR A 215 -8.53 11.51 -6.13
C THR A 215 -9.24 10.24 -5.68
N VAL A 216 -9.17 9.19 -6.49
CA VAL A 216 -9.55 7.84 -6.07
C VAL A 216 -8.28 7.05 -5.79
N ASN A 217 -8.02 6.78 -4.51
CA ASN A 217 -7.07 5.74 -4.15
C ASN A 217 -7.70 4.36 -4.35
N GLY A 218 -8.98 4.22 -4.01
CA GLY A 218 -9.80 3.07 -4.38
C GLY A 218 -11.04 2.86 -3.52
N GLY A 219 -11.50 1.62 -3.48
CA GLY A 219 -12.85 1.24 -3.07
C GLY A 219 -13.57 0.51 -4.20
N ASN A 220 -14.88 0.34 -4.08
CA ASN A 220 -15.75 -0.16 -5.13
C ASN A 220 -16.74 0.96 -5.51
N ILE A 221 -16.71 1.41 -6.76
CA ILE A 221 -17.40 2.62 -7.22
C ILE A 221 -18.30 2.23 -8.39
N ARG A 222 -19.61 2.18 -8.14
CA ARG A 222 -20.64 2.00 -9.17
C ARG A 222 -21.29 3.33 -9.49
N ILE A 223 -21.42 3.66 -10.76
CA ILE A 223 -22.05 4.89 -11.21
C ILE A 223 -22.99 4.61 -12.37
N HIS A 224 -24.28 4.85 -12.14
CA HIS A 224 -25.31 4.94 -13.16
C HIS A 224 -25.83 6.39 -13.20
N ALA A 225 -25.66 7.08 -14.32
CA ALA A 225 -25.91 8.52 -14.45
C ALA A 225 -26.31 8.93 -15.88
N GLY A 226 -27.27 9.85 -16.00
CA GLY A 226 -27.74 10.41 -17.29
C GLY A 226 -26.81 11.46 -17.91
N ASN A 227 -25.62 11.65 -17.32
CA ASN A 227 -24.48 12.37 -17.87
C ASN A 227 -23.21 11.82 -17.18
N ASP A 228 -22.11 12.58 -17.15
CA ASP A 228 -20.77 12.10 -16.84
C ASP A 228 -20.61 11.32 -15.51
N GLY A 229 -19.77 10.28 -15.53
CA GLY A 229 -19.54 9.41 -14.37
C GLY A 229 -18.73 10.10 -13.27
N LEU A 230 -17.45 10.37 -13.56
CA LEU A 230 -16.56 11.19 -12.74
C LEU A 230 -16.18 12.47 -13.49
N LYS A 231 -16.53 13.65 -12.97
CA LYS A 231 -16.28 14.96 -13.62
C LYS A 231 -15.46 15.90 -12.74
N ALA A 232 -14.30 16.34 -13.21
CA ALA A 232 -13.51 17.42 -12.59
C ALA A 232 -13.35 18.57 -13.60
N VAL A 233 -14.47 19.25 -13.88
CA VAL A 233 -14.53 20.38 -14.82
C VAL A 233 -15.07 21.61 -14.09
N PRO A 234 -14.26 22.66 -13.92
CA PRO A 234 -14.68 23.98 -13.46
C PRO A 234 -15.74 24.65 -14.35
N ASP A 235 -16.68 25.35 -13.73
CA ASP A 235 -17.74 26.10 -14.40
C ASP A 235 -17.29 27.57 -14.63
N TRP A 236 -16.42 27.78 -15.62
CA TRP A 236 -15.76 29.07 -15.85
C TRP A 236 -16.66 30.10 -16.58
N ASP A 237 -17.23 31.06 -15.84
CA ASP A 237 -17.88 32.22 -16.45
C ASP A 237 -16.85 33.29 -16.85
N ALA A 238 -16.46 33.27 -18.13
CA ALA A 238 -15.58 34.27 -18.73
C ALA A 238 -16.08 35.73 -18.65
N ALA A 239 -17.35 35.97 -18.31
CA ALA A 239 -17.90 37.31 -18.06
C ALA A 239 -17.78 37.77 -16.59
N ASN A 240 -17.46 36.88 -15.64
CA ASN A 240 -17.44 37.16 -14.21
C ASN A 240 -16.03 37.07 -13.60
N THR A 241 -15.31 38.19 -13.55
CA THR A 241 -13.94 38.23 -12.98
C THR A 241 -13.86 38.22 -11.45
N ASP A 242 -14.96 37.92 -10.73
CA ASP A 242 -14.97 37.59 -9.28
C ASP A 242 -15.27 36.09 -9.06
N ASP A 243 -15.34 35.32 -10.15
CA ASP A 243 -15.44 33.87 -10.15
C ASP A 243 -14.17 33.22 -9.53
N GLN A 244 -14.39 32.14 -8.78
CA GLN A 244 -13.35 31.30 -8.19
C GLN A 244 -13.28 29.92 -8.84
N ASP A 245 -14.24 29.54 -9.70
CA ASP A 245 -14.22 28.25 -10.38
C ASP A 245 -12.98 28.16 -11.27
N GLY A 246 -12.59 29.23 -11.96
CA GLY A 246 -11.29 29.34 -12.66
C GLY A 246 -10.01 29.36 -11.81
N GLU A 247 -10.08 29.31 -10.48
CA GLU A 247 -8.92 29.02 -9.59
C GLU A 247 -8.75 27.51 -9.33
N SER A 248 -9.73 26.68 -9.71
CA SER A 248 -9.79 25.23 -9.48
C SER A 248 -8.87 24.46 -10.42
N ALA A 249 -8.38 23.29 -9.98
CA ALA A 249 -7.35 22.55 -10.69
C ALA A 249 -7.84 21.59 -11.79
N GLY A 250 -9.13 21.24 -11.86
CA GLY A 250 -9.71 20.41 -12.94
C GLY A 250 -9.11 19.01 -13.14
N ASN A 251 -8.45 18.43 -12.13
CA ASN A 251 -7.63 17.21 -12.28
C ASN A 251 -8.31 15.94 -11.77
N ILE A 252 -8.07 14.79 -12.43
CA ILE A 252 -8.46 13.47 -11.92
C ILE A 252 -7.23 12.58 -11.73
N THR A 253 -7.16 11.90 -10.58
CA THR A 253 -6.12 10.89 -10.30
C THR A 253 -6.73 9.62 -9.75
N VAL A 254 -6.47 8.49 -10.40
CA VAL A 254 -6.83 7.15 -9.96
C VAL A 254 -5.57 6.33 -9.69
N ASN A 255 -5.41 5.87 -8.45
CA ASN A 255 -4.30 5.01 -8.04
C ASN A 255 -4.70 3.53 -7.92
N GLY A 256 -5.99 3.25 -7.86
CA GLY A 256 -6.57 1.92 -7.75
C GLY A 256 -8.08 1.99 -7.51
N GLY A 257 -8.68 0.82 -7.30
CA GLY A 257 -10.13 0.64 -7.09
C GLY A 257 -10.80 -0.12 -8.24
N ASN A 258 -12.05 -0.51 -7.98
CA ASN A 258 -12.90 -1.20 -8.95
C ASN A 258 -14.03 -0.25 -9.36
N PHE A 259 -14.20 -0.05 -10.67
CA PHE A 259 -15.14 0.88 -11.27
C PHE A 259 -16.11 0.14 -12.19
N GLU A 260 -17.40 0.45 -12.04
CA GLU A 260 -18.51 -0.07 -12.83
C GLU A 260 -19.33 1.17 -13.24
N ILE A 261 -19.07 1.70 -14.43
CA ILE A 261 -19.57 2.99 -14.90
C ILE A 261 -20.42 2.77 -16.15
N ASP A 262 -21.73 2.99 -16.03
CA ASP A 262 -22.73 2.89 -17.10
C ASP A 262 -23.46 4.23 -17.18
N VAL A 263 -23.12 5.05 -18.18
CA VAL A 263 -23.55 6.46 -18.26
C VAL A 263 -23.91 6.89 -19.66
N ASP A 264 -24.72 7.94 -19.81
CA ASP A 264 -25.01 8.51 -21.15
C ASP A 264 -23.91 9.52 -21.61
N GLY A 265 -23.16 10.10 -20.67
CA GLY A 265 -22.07 11.07 -20.91
C GLY A 265 -20.66 10.48 -20.93
N ASP A 266 -19.66 11.29 -20.59
CA ASP A 266 -18.26 10.87 -20.47
C ASP A 266 -18.06 10.06 -19.17
N ALA A 267 -17.49 8.85 -19.23
CA ALA A 267 -17.35 8.01 -18.03
C ALA A 267 -16.35 8.60 -17.01
N ILE A 268 -15.23 9.16 -17.47
CA ILE A 268 -14.28 9.94 -16.66
C ILE A 268 -13.82 11.16 -17.46
N GLN A 269 -14.15 12.39 -17.00
CA GLN A 269 -13.73 13.65 -17.61
C GLN A 269 -12.97 14.56 -16.63
N ALA A 270 -11.74 14.93 -16.97
CA ALA A 270 -10.99 16.03 -16.38
C ALA A 270 -10.99 17.25 -17.32
N GLU A 271 -10.92 18.48 -16.78
CA GLU A 271 -10.55 19.64 -17.60
C GLU A 271 -9.05 19.62 -17.93
N HIS A 272 -8.23 19.32 -16.93
CA HIS A 272 -6.77 19.37 -16.98
C HIS A 272 -6.17 17.95 -17.09
N ASP A 273 -5.19 17.58 -16.24
CA ASP A 273 -4.52 16.28 -16.34
C ASP A 273 -5.38 15.16 -15.72
N LEU A 274 -5.48 14.05 -16.46
CA LEU A 274 -6.10 12.80 -16.03
C LEU A 274 -5.03 11.72 -15.91
N LYS A 275 -4.82 11.21 -14.69
CA LYS A 275 -3.79 10.22 -14.39
C LYS A 275 -4.38 8.92 -13.84
N ILE A 276 -4.04 7.79 -14.46
CA ILE A 276 -4.36 6.45 -13.95
C ILE A 276 -3.07 5.64 -13.78
N THR A 277 -2.82 5.14 -12.57
CA THR A 277 -1.66 4.27 -12.29
C THR A 277 -2.04 2.80 -12.11
N ASN A 278 -3.24 2.52 -11.60
CA ASN A 278 -3.85 1.20 -11.62
C ASN A 278 -5.36 1.30 -11.37
N GLY A 279 -6.08 0.18 -11.52
CA GLY A 279 -7.52 0.04 -11.29
C GLY A 279 -8.13 -1.05 -12.17
N VAL A 280 -9.36 -1.45 -11.87
CA VAL A 280 -10.18 -2.30 -12.75
C VAL A 280 -11.40 -1.49 -13.17
N PHE A 281 -11.60 -1.32 -14.47
CA PHE A 281 -12.63 -0.47 -15.05
C PHE A 281 -13.50 -1.29 -16.00
N ASP A 282 -14.80 -1.37 -15.69
CA ASP A 282 -15.86 -1.74 -16.63
C ASP A 282 -16.62 -0.45 -16.99
N ILE A 283 -16.51 -0.04 -18.26
CA ILE A 283 -17.01 1.25 -18.76
C ILE A 283 -17.95 1.00 -19.95
N THR A 284 -19.20 1.44 -19.81
CA THR A 284 -20.14 1.61 -20.92
C THR A 284 -20.60 3.06 -21.00
N THR A 285 -20.62 3.64 -22.20
CA THR A 285 -21.12 4.99 -22.44
C THR A 285 -22.19 5.00 -23.54
N GLU A 286 -23.37 5.57 -23.27
CA GLU A 286 -24.48 5.76 -24.23
C GLU A 286 -24.87 4.45 -24.96
N ASN A 287 -24.92 3.33 -24.21
CA ASN A 287 -25.13 1.96 -24.70
C ASN A 287 -23.98 1.37 -25.57
N GLY A 288 -22.86 2.07 -25.67
CA GLY A 288 -21.61 1.63 -26.26
C GLY A 288 -21.57 1.61 -27.79
N TYR A 289 -20.64 0.85 -28.38
CA TYR A 289 -20.32 0.95 -29.81
C TYR A 289 -21.49 0.66 -30.77
N ASN A 290 -22.52 -0.06 -30.29
CA ASN A 290 -23.75 -0.33 -31.02
C ASN A 290 -24.78 0.82 -30.97
N SER A 291 -24.44 1.97 -30.38
CA SER A 291 -25.39 3.06 -30.13
C SER A 291 -25.98 3.64 -31.42
N LYS A 292 -27.31 3.74 -31.40
CA LYS A 292 -28.18 4.27 -32.47
C LYS A 292 -28.74 5.65 -32.13
N THR A 293 -28.38 6.17 -30.96
CA THR A 293 -28.85 7.44 -30.39
C THR A 293 -27.70 8.44 -30.25
N PHE A 294 -26.46 7.97 -30.03
CA PHE A 294 -25.25 8.79 -30.08
C PHE A 294 -25.10 9.60 -31.38
N ASN A 295 -24.82 10.89 -31.20
CA ASN A 295 -24.57 11.87 -32.25
C ASN A 295 -23.44 12.84 -31.82
N ALA A 296 -22.22 12.64 -32.35
CA ALA A 296 -21.01 13.39 -32.01
C ALA A 296 -21.16 14.92 -32.17
N ASP A 297 -21.99 15.41 -33.10
CA ASP A 297 -22.31 16.84 -33.26
C ASP A 297 -22.90 17.49 -31.98
N THR A 298 -23.40 16.70 -31.03
CA THR A 298 -24.25 17.17 -29.90
C THR A 298 -24.04 16.45 -28.57
N MET A 299 -23.21 15.41 -28.53
CA MET A 299 -23.03 14.52 -27.38
C MET A 299 -21.54 14.21 -27.23
N SER A 300 -21.10 14.07 -25.99
CA SER A 300 -19.81 13.47 -25.66
C SER A 300 -20.10 12.24 -24.81
N SER A 301 -19.63 11.09 -25.26
CA SER A 301 -19.87 9.81 -24.58
C SER A 301 -18.56 9.02 -24.47
N LYS A 302 -17.48 9.71 -24.11
CA LYS A 302 -16.10 9.19 -24.19
C LYS A 302 -15.72 8.40 -22.94
N GLY A 303 -14.88 7.39 -23.08
CA GLY A 303 -14.48 6.52 -21.96
C GLY A 303 -13.62 7.24 -20.93
N ILE A 304 -12.47 7.75 -21.36
CA ILE A 304 -11.51 8.48 -20.54
C ILE A 304 -11.11 9.74 -21.30
N LYS A 305 -11.39 10.92 -20.72
CA LYS A 305 -11.27 12.20 -21.40
C LYS A 305 -10.55 13.25 -20.56
N ALA A 306 -9.63 13.96 -21.18
CA ALA A 306 -9.00 15.16 -20.63
C ALA A 306 -9.17 16.30 -21.64
N SER A 307 -10.06 17.25 -21.33
CA SER A 307 -10.56 18.24 -22.30
C SER A 307 -11.04 19.52 -21.63
N GLY A 308 -10.68 20.70 -22.15
CA GLY A 308 -11.00 21.96 -21.47
C GLY A 308 -11.16 23.18 -22.37
N GLU A 309 -12.31 23.85 -22.30
CA GLU A 309 -12.66 25.05 -23.09
C GLU A 309 -11.90 26.33 -22.69
N ARG A 310 -10.79 26.22 -21.93
CA ARG A 310 -9.98 27.36 -21.44
C ARG A 310 -9.10 28.02 -22.51
N SER A 311 -9.66 28.16 -23.72
CA SER A 311 -9.04 28.78 -24.89
C SER A 311 -8.86 30.30 -24.73
N GLU A 312 -7.94 30.86 -25.52
CA GLU A 312 -7.19 32.12 -25.44
C GLU A 312 -7.87 33.42 -24.92
N ALA A 313 -9.20 33.48 -24.80
CA ALA A 313 -9.99 34.69 -24.50
C ALA A 313 -9.57 35.46 -23.23
N THR A 314 -8.89 34.79 -22.28
CA THR A 314 -8.40 35.38 -21.02
C THR A 314 -7.04 36.07 -21.14
N GLY A 315 -6.25 35.76 -22.18
CA GLY A 315 -4.85 36.17 -22.29
C GLY A 315 -3.91 35.56 -21.24
N LEU A 316 -4.37 34.56 -20.48
CA LEU A 316 -3.54 33.81 -19.53
C LEU A 316 -2.82 32.67 -20.28
N SER A 317 -1.55 32.89 -20.62
CA SER A 317 -0.64 31.81 -21.01
C SER A 317 -0.24 30.98 -19.78
N VAL A 318 -1.19 30.20 -19.26
CA VAL A 318 -0.89 28.98 -18.52
C VAL A 318 -0.68 27.90 -19.59
N ASP A 319 0.35 27.08 -19.45
CA ASP A 319 0.46 25.84 -20.22
C ASP A 319 -0.62 24.88 -19.71
N VAL A 320 -1.85 25.04 -20.23
CA VAL A 320 -2.96 24.12 -20.00
C VAL A 320 -2.56 22.79 -20.63
N THR A 321 -2.23 21.83 -19.77
CA THR A 321 -2.14 20.44 -20.16
C THR A 321 -3.50 19.78 -19.92
N ASN A 322 -4.01 19.15 -20.97
CA ASN A 322 -5.19 18.30 -20.94
C ASN A 322 -4.72 16.85 -21.08
N ASN A 323 -3.64 16.47 -20.38
CA ASN A 323 -2.92 15.23 -20.69
C ASN A 323 -3.63 14.01 -20.09
N ILE A 324 -3.65 12.90 -20.84
CA ILE A 324 -3.94 11.57 -20.29
C ILE A 324 -2.61 10.87 -20.00
N LEU A 325 -2.41 10.41 -18.76
CA LEU A 325 -1.27 9.60 -18.34
C LEU A 325 -1.75 8.28 -17.75
N ILE A 326 -1.69 7.20 -18.53
CA ILE A 326 -1.99 5.84 -18.06
C ILE A 326 -0.69 5.04 -17.96
N SER A 327 -0.46 4.40 -16.81
CA SER A 327 0.73 3.58 -16.56
C SER A 327 0.42 2.17 -16.05
N GLY A 328 -0.86 1.83 -15.90
CA GLY A 328 -1.35 0.55 -15.42
C GLY A 328 -2.86 0.57 -15.21
N GLY A 329 -3.44 -0.61 -15.05
CA GLY A 329 -4.89 -0.83 -14.95
C GLY A 329 -5.37 -1.93 -15.91
N SER A 330 -6.60 -2.38 -15.70
CA SER A 330 -7.35 -3.26 -16.61
C SER A 330 -8.65 -2.56 -16.99
N PHE A 331 -8.89 -2.44 -18.30
CA PHE A 331 -9.99 -1.66 -18.86
C PHE A 331 -10.80 -2.52 -19.82
N THR A 332 -12.08 -2.74 -19.51
CA THR A 332 -13.09 -3.19 -20.47
C THR A 332 -13.91 -1.96 -20.86
N MET A 333 -13.89 -1.59 -22.14
CA MET A 333 -14.44 -0.33 -22.62
C MET A 333 -15.39 -0.57 -23.79
N ASN A 334 -16.64 -0.16 -23.63
CA ASN A 334 -17.72 -0.29 -24.59
C ASN A 334 -18.34 1.09 -24.81
N THR A 335 -17.75 1.89 -25.69
CA THR A 335 -18.04 3.33 -25.79
C THR A 335 -18.77 3.69 -27.09
N ALA A 336 -19.70 4.64 -27.01
CA ALA A 336 -20.42 5.14 -28.19
C ALA A 336 -19.65 6.23 -28.98
N ASP A 337 -18.53 6.66 -28.40
CA ASP A 337 -17.60 7.73 -28.77
C ASP A 337 -16.18 7.25 -28.37
N ASP A 338 -15.14 8.06 -28.53
CA ASP A 338 -13.73 7.67 -28.26
C ASP A 338 -13.54 6.96 -26.91
N ALA A 339 -12.80 5.86 -26.90
CA ALA A 339 -12.47 5.18 -25.66
C ALA A 339 -11.49 6.01 -24.80
N ILE A 340 -10.51 6.66 -25.43
CA ILE A 340 -9.51 7.53 -24.78
C ILE A 340 -9.33 8.79 -25.63
N HIS A 341 -9.47 9.99 -25.05
CA HIS A 341 -9.43 11.24 -25.81
C HIS A 341 -8.75 12.40 -25.04
N SER A 342 -7.88 13.15 -25.72
CA SER A 342 -7.13 14.28 -25.12
C SER A 342 -6.93 15.44 -26.10
N ASP A 343 -7.38 16.65 -25.72
CA ASP A 343 -7.12 17.91 -26.43
C ASP A 343 -5.60 18.25 -26.53
N THR A 344 -4.73 17.46 -25.90
CA THR A 344 -3.27 17.60 -25.98
C THR A 344 -2.53 16.29 -26.24
N ASN A 345 -2.26 15.50 -25.22
CA ASN A 345 -1.36 14.35 -25.31
C ASN A 345 -1.89 13.17 -24.50
N ALA A 346 -2.01 12.00 -25.13
CA ALA A 346 -2.27 10.75 -24.45
C ALA A 346 -0.99 9.92 -24.36
N THR A 347 -0.59 9.54 -23.14
CA THR A 347 0.61 8.76 -22.85
C THR A 347 0.23 7.48 -22.12
N ILE A 348 0.22 6.36 -22.86
CA ILE A 348 -0.13 5.02 -22.36
C ILE A 348 1.16 4.20 -22.25
N THR A 349 1.72 4.19 -21.05
CA THR A 349 2.98 3.50 -20.73
C THR A 349 2.77 2.12 -20.11
N GLY A 350 1.52 1.73 -19.85
CA GLY A 350 1.14 0.40 -19.36
C GLY A 350 -0.35 0.25 -19.09
N GLY A 351 -0.78 -1.00 -18.91
CA GLY A 351 -2.19 -1.40 -18.72
C GLY A 351 -2.65 -2.39 -19.79
N THR A 352 -3.79 -3.05 -19.54
CA THR A 352 -4.46 -3.95 -20.49
C THR A 352 -5.84 -3.40 -20.83
N PHE A 353 -6.13 -3.24 -22.12
CA PHE A 353 -7.35 -2.61 -22.62
C PHE A 353 -8.06 -3.53 -23.63
N ASP A 354 -9.33 -3.85 -23.38
CA ASP A 354 -10.23 -4.51 -24.32
C ASP A 354 -11.31 -3.50 -24.72
N ILE A 355 -11.18 -2.96 -25.93
CA ILE A 355 -11.92 -1.79 -26.43
C ILE A 355 -12.88 -2.17 -27.56
N TYR A 356 -14.13 -1.78 -27.41
CA TYR A 356 -15.16 -1.73 -28.44
C TYR A 356 -15.69 -0.29 -28.50
N THR A 357 -15.39 0.42 -29.58
CA THR A 357 -15.79 1.81 -29.78
C THR A 357 -16.42 1.99 -31.17
N LYS A 358 -17.10 3.11 -31.33
CA LYS A 358 -17.78 3.55 -32.56
C LYS A 358 -17.02 4.67 -33.28
N ASP A 359 -16.40 5.58 -32.52
CA ASP A 359 -15.29 6.44 -32.96
C ASP A 359 -13.96 5.80 -32.51
N ASP A 360 -13.00 6.50 -31.92
CA ASP A 360 -11.60 6.05 -31.93
C ASP A 360 -11.20 5.19 -30.73
N GLY A 361 -10.23 4.30 -30.96
CA GLY A 361 -9.61 3.48 -29.92
C GLY A 361 -8.75 4.29 -28.94
N ALA A 362 -7.98 5.24 -29.45
CA ALA A 362 -7.37 6.32 -28.68
C ALA A 362 -7.05 7.52 -29.58
N HIS A 363 -7.42 8.72 -29.15
CA HIS A 363 -7.30 9.98 -29.88
C HIS A 363 -6.49 11.01 -29.06
N ALA A 364 -5.61 11.78 -29.71
CA ALA A 364 -4.95 12.94 -29.09
C ALA A 364 -4.51 14.02 -30.10
N ASP A 365 -5.07 15.24 -30.00
CA ASP A 365 -4.86 16.38 -30.92
C ASP A 365 -3.37 16.65 -31.27
N LYS A 366 -2.44 16.41 -30.34
CA LYS A 366 -1.00 16.73 -30.53
C LYS A 366 -0.11 15.52 -30.53
N THR A 367 -0.24 14.59 -29.58
CA THR A 367 0.67 13.42 -29.50
C THR A 367 0.07 12.23 -28.75
N LEU A 368 0.04 11.07 -29.40
CA LEU A 368 -0.23 9.77 -28.81
C LEU A 368 1.10 9.05 -28.58
N THR A 369 1.41 8.65 -27.33
CA THR A 369 2.65 7.94 -26.96
C THR A 369 2.35 6.62 -26.29
N LEU A 370 2.84 5.53 -26.88
CA LEU A 370 2.53 4.15 -26.50
C LEU A 370 3.82 3.37 -26.16
N GLY A 371 3.86 2.77 -24.97
CA GLY A 371 5.01 2.02 -24.46
C GLY A 371 6.17 2.91 -23.97
N THR A 372 7.38 2.35 -23.84
CA THR A 372 8.55 3.04 -23.28
C THR A 372 9.84 2.79 -24.08
N GLN A 373 10.68 3.84 -24.23
CA GLN A 373 11.86 3.91 -25.11
C GLN A 373 12.94 2.80 -24.96
N ASN A 374 12.83 1.89 -23.99
CA ASN A 374 13.80 0.80 -23.78
C ASN A 374 13.14 -0.57 -23.52
N GLY A 375 11.82 -0.63 -23.28
CA GLY A 375 11.12 -1.83 -22.77
C GLY A 375 11.65 -2.35 -21.42
N ARG A 376 11.02 -3.33 -20.77
CA ARG A 376 9.66 -3.88 -20.97
C ARG A 376 8.79 -3.70 -19.71
N GLU A 377 9.22 -2.88 -18.74
CA GLU A 377 8.83 -3.09 -17.34
C GLU A 377 7.34 -2.84 -17.04
N ARG A 378 6.59 -2.10 -17.88
CA ARG A 378 5.11 -2.03 -17.85
C ARG A 378 4.45 -2.03 -19.24
N ASP A 379 5.06 -2.67 -20.25
CA ASP A 379 4.59 -2.65 -21.64
C ASP A 379 3.05 -2.81 -21.80
N PRO A 380 2.34 -1.86 -22.44
CA PRO A 380 0.87 -1.88 -22.55
C PRO A 380 0.39 -2.94 -23.55
N GLU A 381 -0.86 -3.37 -23.38
CA GLU A 381 -1.56 -4.26 -24.30
C GLU A 381 -2.93 -3.67 -24.62
N ILE A 382 -3.10 -3.19 -25.86
CA ILE A 382 -4.31 -2.51 -26.32
C ILE A 382 -4.96 -3.37 -27.42
N ASN A 383 -6.16 -3.87 -27.14
CA ASN A 383 -6.98 -4.66 -28.07
C ASN A 383 -8.21 -3.85 -28.48
N ILE A 384 -8.17 -3.22 -29.65
CA ILE A 384 -9.31 -2.53 -30.26
C ILE A 384 -9.98 -3.51 -31.23
N TYR A 385 -11.17 -3.98 -30.84
CA TYR A 385 -11.95 -4.97 -31.60
C TYR A 385 -12.92 -4.34 -32.59
N SER A 386 -13.24 -3.06 -32.40
CA SER A 386 -14.08 -2.21 -33.26
C SER A 386 -13.76 -0.75 -32.97
N SER A 387 -13.64 0.08 -34.01
CA SER A 387 -13.52 1.54 -33.93
C SER A 387 -13.83 2.21 -35.29
N TYR A 388 -13.90 3.55 -35.34
CA TYR A 388 -13.74 4.30 -36.58
C TYR A 388 -12.28 4.22 -37.02
N GLU A 389 -11.39 5.01 -36.40
CA GLU A 389 -9.94 4.81 -36.49
C GLU A 389 -9.38 4.04 -35.30
N GLY A 390 -8.25 3.36 -35.47
CA GLY A 390 -7.64 2.58 -34.38
C GLY A 390 -6.95 3.45 -33.33
N LEU A 391 -5.95 4.22 -33.77
CA LEU A 391 -5.06 5.01 -32.93
C LEU A 391 -4.72 6.32 -33.67
N GLU A 392 -5.35 7.43 -33.31
CA GLU A 392 -5.09 8.75 -33.89
C GLU A 392 -4.23 9.61 -32.96
N GLY A 393 -3.32 10.40 -33.54
CA GLY A 393 -2.99 11.68 -32.96
C GLY A 393 -2.04 12.52 -33.81
N GLY A 394 -1.91 13.81 -33.49
CA GLY A 394 -1.07 14.76 -34.23
C GLY A 394 0.40 14.33 -34.42
N THR A 395 0.88 13.38 -33.63
CA THR A 395 2.03 12.50 -33.91
C THR A 395 1.87 11.23 -33.06
N VAL A 396 2.08 10.05 -33.64
CA VAL A 396 2.02 8.78 -32.89
C VAL A 396 3.43 8.22 -32.68
N TYR A 397 3.75 7.92 -31.43
CA TYR A 397 4.97 7.21 -31.01
C TYR A 397 4.62 5.83 -30.46
N THR A 398 5.19 4.77 -31.03
CA THR A 398 5.23 3.44 -30.42
C THR A 398 6.66 3.05 -30.08
N TYR A 399 6.89 2.63 -28.84
CA TYR A 399 8.23 2.28 -28.34
C TYR A 399 8.37 0.82 -27.89
N SER A 400 7.30 0.26 -27.33
CA SER A 400 7.20 -1.11 -26.82
C SER A 400 5.72 -1.49 -26.68
N GLY A 401 5.37 -2.67 -26.15
CA GLY A 401 3.97 -3.08 -25.98
C GLY A 401 3.33 -3.86 -27.14
N LYS A 402 2.03 -4.14 -27.00
CA LYS A 402 1.19 -4.90 -27.93
C LYS A 402 -0.04 -4.11 -28.36
N TYR A 403 -0.34 -4.17 -29.65
CA TYR A 403 -1.44 -3.43 -30.25
C TYR A 403 -2.19 -4.31 -31.25
N TYR A 404 -3.40 -4.75 -30.91
CA TYR A 404 -4.33 -5.39 -31.84
C TYR A 404 -5.39 -4.38 -32.24
N VAL A 405 -5.54 -4.11 -33.53
CA VAL A 405 -6.44 -3.07 -34.05
C VAL A 405 -7.33 -3.64 -35.15
N THR A 406 -8.64 -3.49 -34.98
CA THR A 406 -9.65 -3.69 -36.03
C THR A 406 -10.51 -2.43 -36.15
N ALA A 407 -10.20 -1.64 -37.17
CA ALA A 407 -10.81 -0.34 -37.45
C ALA A 407 -11.77 -0.42 -38.65
N SER A 408 -12.75 0.47 -38.70
CA SER A 408 -13.71 0.55 -39.80
C SER A 408 -13.28 1.53 -40.91
N ASP A 409 -12.50 2.55 -40.56
CA ASP A 409 -11.63 3.29 -41.49
C ASP A 409 -10.16 2.94 -41.18
N ASP A 410 -9.33 3.87 -40.68
CA ASP A 410 -7.86 3.75 -40.61
C ASP A 410 -7.31 3.00 -39.38
N GLY A 411 -6.17 2.31 -39.56
CA GLY A 411 -5.55 1.52 -38.51
C GLY A 411 -4.78 2.34 -37.47
N VAL A 412 -3.92 3.23 -37.93
CA VAL A 412 -3.19 4.22 -37.12
C VAL A 412 -3.03 5.45 -37.99
N ASN A 413 -3.39 6.62 -37.48
CA ASN A 413 -3.41 7.87 -38.22
C ASN A 413 -2.54 8.94 -37.54
N ALA A 414 -1.80 9.68 -38.35
CA ALA A 414 -1.22 10.97 -37.97
C ALA A 414 -1.77 12.08 -38.88
N ALA A 415 -2.84 12.72 -38.43
CA ALA A 415 -3.55 13.80 -39.11
C ALA A 415 -3.66 15.07 -38.23
N GLY A 416 -4.20 16.13 -38.84
CA GLY A 416 -4.47 17.41 -38.19
C GLY A 416 -5.97 17.67 -38.03
N GLY A 417 -6.57 17.13 -36.97
CA GLY A 417 -7.86 17.59 -36.46
C GLY A 417 -7.75 18.91 -35.70
N SER A 418 -8.77 19.76 -35.78
CA SER A 418 -8.94 20.86 -34.82
C SER A 418 -10.41 21.19 -34.62
N THR A 419 -10.85 21.13 -33.36
CA THR A 419 -12.20 21.50 -32.90
C THR A 419 -12.61 22.93 -33.27
N ASN A 420 -11.66 23.81 -33.58
CA ASN A 420 -11.89 25.23 -33.88
C ASN A 420 -12.08 25.57 -35.37
N GLY A 421 -12.60 24.61 -36.16
CA GLY A 421 -13.39 24.88 -37.38
C GLY A 421 -12.74 25.75 -38.47
N SER A 422 -11.41 25.79 -38.52
CA SER A 422 -10.67 26.72 -39.39
C SER A 422 -9.41 26.14 -40.06
N ASP A 423 -9.05 24.87 -39.77
CA ASP A 423 -8.10 24.10 -40.57
C ASP A 423 -8.85 23.30 -41.65
N PRO A 424 -8.44 23.29 -42.95
CA PRO A 424 -9.24 22.69 -44.03
C PRO A 424 -9.35 21.16 -44.05
N GLY A 425 -8.81 20.44 -43.06
CA GLY A 425 -8.78 18.97 -43.01
C GLY A 425 -9.95 18.28 -42.31
N ALA A 426 -10.74 18.99 -41.49
CA ALA A 426 -11.70 18.36 -40.57
C ALA A 426 -12.78 17.50 -41.27
N GLY A 427 -12.77 16.20 -40.98
CA GLY A 427 -13.66 15.16 -41.52
C GLY A 427 -15.11 15.19 -41.02
N GLY A 428 -15.67 16.34 -40.66
CA GLY A 428 -17.02 16.44 -40.09
C GLY A 428 -17.72 17.79 -40.34
N GLY A 429 -19.05 17.78 -40.45
CA GLY A 429 -19.85 18.99 -40.20
C GLY A 429 -20.15 19.98 -41.35
N ASN A 430 -19.89 19.65 -42.62
CA ASN A 430 -20.36 20.36 -43.84
C ASN A 430 -19.83 21.79 -44.18
N THR A 431 -19.37 21.97 -45.43
CA THR A 431 -20.14 22.74 -46.44
C THR A 431 -19.72 22.43 -47.90
N TRP A 432 -20.69 22.49 -48.82
CA TRP A 432 -20.53 22.19 -50.26
C TRP A 432 -19.49 23.06 -50.99
N ARG A 433 -18.37 22.48 -51.47
CA ARG A 433 -17.60 23.04 -52.62
C ARG A 433 -16.55 22.09 -53.25
N PRO A 434 -16.77 21.56 -54.47
CA PRO A 434 -15.74 20.79 -55.18
C PRO A 434 -14.70 21.71 -55.86
N GLY A 435 -13.41 21.40 -55.69
CA GLY A 435 -12.31 21.95 -56.50
C GLY A 435 -11.63 23.23 -55.97
N GLY A 436 -11.31 23.29 -54.68
CA GLY A 436 -10.31 24.24 -54.13
C GLY A 436 -8.93 23.56 -53.97
N PRO A 437 -7.80 24.29 -54.03
CA PRO A 437 -6.50 23.76 -53.62
C PRO A 437 -6.47 23.53 -52.10
N GLY A 438 -5.78 22.48 -51.65
CA GLY A 438 -5.60 22.19 -50.22
C GLY A 438 -4.89 23.30 -49.45
N GLY A 439 -5.07 23.30 -48.12
CA GLY A 439 -4.41 24.23 -47.21
C GLY A 439 -2.89 24.05 -47.19
N THR A 440 -2.16 25.11 -46.79
CA THR A 440 -0.70 25.05 -46.65
C THR A 440 -0.30 24.88 -45.19
N THR A 441 -0.63 23.72 -44.62
CA THR A 441 0.07 23.18 -43.43
C THR A 441 1.44 22.63 -43.85
N THR A 442 2.32 22.36 -42.89
CA THR A 442 3.66 21.82 -43.17
C THR A 442 3.65 20.31 -42.95
N SER A 443 3.71 19.49 -44.01
CA SER A 443 3.69 18.01 -43.93
C SER A 443 4.99 17.38 -43.40
N GLY A 444 5.61 18.04 -42.41
CA GLY A 444 6.71 17.50 -41.60
C GLY A 444 6.37 17.44 -40.11
N ASP A 445 5.22 17.96 -39.68
CA ASP A 445 4.84 18.02 -38.26
C ASP A 445 4.00 16.79 -37.84
N TYR A 446 3.12 16.28 -38.71
CA TYR A 446 2.36 15.04 -38.49
C TYR A 446 3.21 13.81 -38.86
N ASN A 447 3.46 12.91 -37.90
CA ASN A 447 4.39 11.78 -38.13
C ASN A 447 3.98 10.51 -37.38
N LEU A 448 4.40 9.36 -37.93
CA LEU A 448 4.30 8.05 -37.32
C LEU A 448 5.70 7.49 -37.00
N TYR A 449 5.99 7.29 -35.70
CA TYR A 449 7.30 6.82 -35.22
C TYR A 449 7.19 5.47 -34.50
N PHE A 450 7.73 4.43 -35.12
CA PHE A 450 7.66 3.04 -34.65
C PHE A 450 9.05 2.50 -34.26
N TYR A 451 9.40 2.63 -32.99
CA TYR A 451 10.69 2.17 -32.45
C TYR A 451 10.65 0.73 -31.92
N GLY A 452 9.46 0.20 -31.59
CA GLY A 452 9.31 -1.14 -31.04
C GLY A 452 7.90 -1.48 -30.58
N GLY A 453 7.70 -2.76 -30.24
CA GLY A 453 6.40 -3.37 -29.97
C GLY A 453 5.97 -4.30 -31.09
N ASP A 454 4.89 -5.05 -30.83
CA ASP A 454 4.26 -5.95 -31.79
C ASP A 454 2.84 -5.41 -32.11
N MET A 455 2.55 -5.13 -33.38
CA MET A 455 1.25 -4.58 -33.81
C MET A 455 0.61 -5.41 -34.94
N TYR A 456 -0.69 -5.63 -34.82
CA TYR A 456 -1.55 -6.21 -35.85
C TYR A 456 -2.69 -5.24 -36.16
N VAL A 457 -2.78 -4.79 -37.41
CA VAL A 457 -3.82 -3.90 -37.91
C VAL A 457 -4.66 -4.61 -38.97
N ASN A 458 -5.98 -4.53 -38.83
CA ASN A 458 -6.98 -5.01 -39.79
C ASN A 458 -8.05 -3.91 -40.01
N CYS A 459 -7.72 -2.96 -40.87
CA CYS A 459 -8.49 -1.73 -41.17
C CYS A 459 -9.18 -1.79 -42.54
N ASN A 460 -10.14 -0.92 -42.84
CA ASN A 460 -10.71 -0.84 -44.20
C ASN A 460 -10.34 0.46 -44.94
N GLY A 461 -9.95 1.50 -44.22
CA GLY A 461 -9.19 2.64 -44.74
C GLY A 461 -7.73 2.26 -45.02
N ASP A 462 -6.80 3.12 -44.61
CA ASP A 462 -5.36 2.91 -44.67
C ASP A 462 -4.79 2.20 -43.44
N GLY A 463 -3.65 1.55 -43.63
CA GLY A 463 -3.03 0.67 -42.63
C GLY A 463 -2.32 1.43 -41.53
N LEU A 464 -1.35 2.23 -41.94
CA LEU A 464 -0.70 3.29 -41.16
C LEU A 464 -0.73 4.52 -42.07
N ASP A 465 -1.55 5.52 -41.78
CA ASP A 465 -1.58 6.80 -42.50
C ASP A 465 -0.74 7.87 -41.81
N SER A 466 -0.12 8.73 -42.60
CA SER A 466 0.67 9.84 -42.11
C SER A 466 0.64 11.02 -43.07
N ASN A 467 0.09 12.14 -42.62
CA ASN A 467 0.15 13.45 -43.29
C ASN A 467 1.59 14.08 -43.21
N GLY A 468 2.60 13.23 -43.08
CA GLY A 468 4.03 13.49 -43.06
C GLY A 468 4.82 12.18 -43.04
N GLY A 469 5.80 12.03 -42.13
CA GLY A 469 6.77 10.92 -42.19
C GLY A 469 6.39 9.64 -41.42
N LEU A 470 6.63 8.47 -42.04
CA LEU A 470 6.44 7.14 -41.45
C LEU A 470 7.79 6.43 -41.21
N TYR A 471 8.12 6.15 -39.95
CA TYR A 471 9.46 5.71 -39.56
C TYR A 471 9.45 4.40 -38.74
N LEU A 472 9.79 3.28 -39.38
CA LEU A 472 9.78 1.93 -38.79
C LEU A 472 11.20 1.49 -38.36
N TYR A 473 11.62 1.91 -37.17
CA TYR A 473 12.96 1.71 -36.59
C TYR A 473 13.16 0.42 -35.77
N GLY A 474 12.10 -0.31 -35.47
CA GLY A 474 12.14 -1.57 -34.71
C GLY A 474 10.75 -2.18 -34.57
N GLY A 475 10.62 -3.31 -33.89
CA GLY A 475 9.33 -4.00 -33.67
C GLY A 475 8.90 -4.96 -34.79
N SER A 476 7.68 -5.48 -34.67
CA SER A 476 7.07 -6.44 -35.62
C SER A 476 5.64 -6.06 -35.99
N TYR A 477 5.43 -5.65 -37.24
CA TYR A 477 4.18 -5.06 -37.70
C TYR A 477 3.51 -5.90 -38.80
N THR A 478 2.23 -6.20 -38.61
CA THR A 478 1.36 -6.91 -39.56
C THR A 478 0.18 -6.01 -39.88
N VAL A 479 0.09 -5.50 -41.12
CA VAL A 479 -0.86 -4.43 -41.47
C VAL A 479 -1.70 -4.82 -42.69
N LEU A 480 -3.02 -4.86 -42.51
CA LEU A 480 -3.97 -5.51 -43.43
C LEU A 480 -5.12 -4.56 -43.81
N SER A 481 -4.94 -3.80 -44.89
CA SER A 481 -5.92 -2.81 -45.37
C SER A 481 -6.81 -3.33 -46.51
N GLN A 482 -7.86 -2.59 -46.87
CA GLN A 482 -8.75 -2.98 -47.95
C GLN A 482 -8.09 -2.81 -49.33
N ALA A 483 -8.09 -3.87 -50.15
CA ALA A 483 -7.72 -3.74 -51.56
C ALA A 483 -8.93 -3.33 -52.42
N GLY A 484 -9.08 -2.02 -52.60
CA GLY A 484 -10.06 -1.45 -53.50
C GLY A 484 -10.73 -0.22 -52.91
N GLY A 485 -10.47 0.92 -53.55
CA GLY A 485 -10.92 2.26 -53.21
C GLY A 485 -9.98 3.28 -53.87
N ALA A 486 -9.99 4.52 -53.41
CA ALA A 486 -9.13 5.58 -53.98
C ALA A 486 -7.90 5.84 -53.10
N ASP A 487 -8.10 5.91 -51.79
CA ASP A 487 -7.09 6.15 -50.75
C ASP A 487 -7.20 4.97 -49.77
N ASN A 488 -6.54 3.84 -50.10
CA ASN A 488 -6.56 2.61 -49.30
C ASN A 488 -5.27 1.78 -49.56
N SER A 489 -4.34 1.77 -48.62
CA SER A 489 -3.06 1.03 -48.69
C SER A 489 -2.65 0.46 -47.32
N PRO A 490 -1.63 -0.42 -47.21
CA PRO A 490 -1.12 -0.83 -45.90
C PRO A 490 -0.19 0.20 -45.25
N PHE A 491 0.36 1.14 -46.01
CA PHE A 491 1.33 2.14 -45.55
C PHE A 491 1.24 3.36 -46.47
N ASP A 492 0.66 4.44 -45.95
CA ASP A 492 0.67 5.75 -46.58
C ASP A 492 1.58 6.74 -45.82
N SER A 493 2.08 7.73 -46.52
CA SER A 493 3.03 8.72 -46.00
C SER A 493 3.25 9.85 -47.02
N ASP A 494 2.65 11.01 -46.76
CA ASP A 494 2.81 12.22 -47.57
C ASP A 494 4.26 12.78 -47.52
N GLY A 495 5.04 12.35 -46.51
CA GLY A 495 6.42 12.75 -46.23
C GLY A 495 7.51 11.71 -46.57
N GLU A 496 8.31 11.32 -45.57
CA GLU A 496 9.43 10.38 -45.74
C GLU A 496 9.16 9.04 -45.06
N TRP A 497 9.10 7.97 -45.86
CA TRP A 497 8.97 6.60 -45.37
C TRP A 497 10.31 5.86 -45.22
N VAL A 498 10.57 5.28 -44.05
CA VAL A 498 11.82 4.57 -43.67
C VAL A 498 11.52 3.24 -42.97
N ILE A 499 12.30 2.20 -43.29
CA ILE A 499 12.28 0.91 -42.56
C ILE A 499 13.72 0.50 -42.19
N ASP A 500 14.10 0.64 -40.92
CA ASP A 500 15.48 0.48 -40.43
C ASP A 500 15.52 -0.20 -39.05
N GLY A 501 15.26 -1.52 -39.03
CA GLY A 501 15.27 -2.37 -37.83
C GLY A 501 13.96 -3.14 -37.60
N ALA A 502 12.84 -2.67 -38.16
CA ALA A 502 11.54 -3.33 -38.03
C ALA A 502 11.38 -4.56 -38.94
N THR A 503 10.68 -5.60 -38.43
CA THR A 503 10.03 -6.61 -39.27
C THR A 503 8.64 -6.12 -39.65
N VAL A 504 8.30 -6.20 -40.93
CA VAL A 504 7.11 -5.59 -41.51
C VAL A 504 6.48 -6.54 -42.53
N PHE A 505 5.21 -6.83 -42.36
CA PHE A 505 4.34 -7.41 -43.38
C PHE A 505 3.15 -6.47 -43.62
N GLY A 506 2.94 -6.07 -44.86
CA GLY A 506 1.77 -5.30 -45.27
C GLY A 506 1.04 -6.00 -46.40
N ALA A 507 -0.29 -6.06 -46.37
CA ALA A 507 -1.08 -6.58 -47.48
C ALA A 507 -2.43 -5.85 -47.61
N GLY A 508 -2.77 -5.41 -48.82
CA GLY A 508 -3.95 -4.58 -49.03
C GLY A 508 -4.00 -4.01 -50.43
N GLY A 509 -4.38 -2.73 -50.53
CA GLY A 509 -4.31 -1.92 -51.76
C GLY A 509 -2.92 -1.34 -52.05
N ASN A 510 -2.81 -0.62 -53.17
CA ASN A 510 -1.65 0.19 -53.57
C ASN A 510 -2.18 1.27 -54.53
N SER A 511 -3.04 2.16 -54.03
CA SER A 511 -3.42 3.35 -54.77
C SER A 511 -2.43 4.49 -54.56
N MET A 512 -1.99 4.70 -53.31
CA MET A 512 -1.31 5.91 -52.86
C MET A 512 0.17 5.74 -52.42
N ASN A 513 0.76 4.54 -52.57
CA ASN A 513 2.16 4.27 -52.17
C ASN A 513 3.18 5.06 -53.02
N GLU A 514 3.38 6.33 -52.69
CA GLU A 514 4.44 7.20 -53.20
C GLU A 514 5.62 7.28 -52.18
N SER A 515 6.66 8.05 -52.50
CA SER A 515 7.75 8.43 -51.56
C SER A 515 8.61 7.35 -50.84
N TYR A 516 8.48 6.03 -51.08
CA TYR A 516 9.40 5.02 -50.47
C TYR A 516 10.90 5.31 -50.72
N ASN A 517 11.63 5.72 -49.69
CA ASN A 517 13.02 6.17 -49.79
C ASN A 517 14.04 5.07 -49.44
N ALA A 518 14.19 4.11 -50.36
CA ALA A 518 15.16 3.02 -50.24
C ALA A 518 16.62 3.44 -49.93
N GLN A 519 17.03 4.69 -50.20
CA GLN A 519 18.40 5.15 -49.85
C GLN A 519 18.64 5.29 -48.34
N LYS A 520 17.57 5.34 -47.52
CA LYS A 520 17.62 5.41 -46.06
C LYS A 520 17.23 4.10 -45.37
N THR A 521 16.78 3.10 -46.12
CA THR A 521 16.50 1.74 -45.62
C THR A 521 17.81 0.95 -45.59
N THR A 522 18.15 0.32 -44.46
CA THR A 522 19.34 -0.57 -44.38
C THR A 522 19.03 -2.03 -44.79
N GLN A 523 17.75 -2.36 -44.89
CA GLN A 523 17.19 -3.71 -45.02
C GLN A 523 16.70 -4.03 -46.45
N THR A 524 16.37 -5.29 -46.73
CA THR A 524 15.79 -5.71 -48.03
C THR A 524 14.27 -5.69 -47.98
N VAL A 525 13.65 -4.78 -48.74
CA VAL A 525 12.19 -4.74 -48.94
C VAL A 525 11.82 -5.47 -50.23
N THR A 526 10.84 -6.38 -50.16
CA THR A 526 10.33 -7.14 -51.32
C THR A 526 8.82 -6.94 -51.48
N THR A 527 8.33 -6.77 -52.72
CA THR A 527 6.90 -6.50 -52.99
C THR A 527 6.33 -7.33 -54.15
N VAL A 528 5.02 -7.56 -54.09
CA VAL A 528 4.21 -8.26 -55.12
C VAL A 528 2.88 -7.54 -55.30
N GLY A 529 2.43 -7.42 -56.56
CA GLY A 529 1.29 -6.56 -56.86
C GLY A 529 1.67 -5.07 -56.90
N GLY A 530 0.69 -4.21 -57.18
CA GLY A 530 0.95 -2.78 -57.46
C GLY A 530 1.43 -2.49 -58.90
N GLY A 531 0.92 -1.40 -59.47
CA GLY A 531 1.02 -1.06 -60.89
C GLY A 531 2.24 -0.25 -61.31
N GLY A 532 3.44 -0.61 -60.87
CA GLY A 532 4.70 0.03 -61.29
C GLY A 532 5.04 1.33 -60.55
N MET A 533 6.10 1.28 -59.73
CA MET A 533 6.66 2.42 -58.99
C MET A 533 6.92 3.63 -59.91
N GLY A 534 6.32 4.78 -59.57
CA GLY A 534 6.33 5.99 -60.39
C GLY A 534 7.70 6.68 -60.46
N GLY A 535 8.49 6.36 -61.50
CA GLY A 535 9.69 7.14 -61.86
C GLY A 535 10.91 6.91 -60.96
N GLY A 536 11.64 5.82 -61.21
CA GLY A 536 12.80 5.41 -60.39
C GLY A 536 13.87 6.49 -60.17
N ARG A 537 14.11 6.82 -58.89
CA ARG A 537 15.28 7.59 -58.42
C ARG A 537 16.46 6.61 -58.20
N PRO A 538 17.71 6.94 -58.55
CA PRO A 538 18.80 5.95 -58.50
C PRO A 538 19.13 5.51 -57.06
N GLY A 539 18.87 4.24 -56.72
CA GLY A 539 19.25 3.69 -55.41
C GLY A 539 18.34 2.59 -54.84
N GLN A 540 17.19 2.31 -55.44
CA GLN A 540 16.28 1.24 -54.95
C GLN A 540 16.91 -0.16 -55.05
N THR A 541 16.90 -0.89 -53.94
CA THR A 541 17.30 -2.30 -53.78
C THR A 541 16.11 -3.27 -53.76
N GLY A 542 14.89 -2.77 -53.95
CA GLY A 542 13.67 -3.58 -53.96
C GLY A 542 13.58 -4.52 -55.17
N THR A 543 12.99 -5.69 -54.95
CA THR A 543 12.67 -6.67 -56.02
C THR A 543 11.17 -6.88 -56.11
N SER A 544 10.57 -6.46 -57.22
CA SER A 544 9.15 -6.67 -57.50
C SER A 544 8.95 -7.96 -58.30
N THR A 545 8.17 -8.90 -57.75
CA THR A 545 7.97 -10.24 -58.35
C THR A 545 6.63 -10.40 -59.07
N GLY A 546 6.27 -9.36 -59.85
CA GLY A 546 5.15 -9.37 -60.79
C GLY A 546 3.78 -9.09 -60.18
N SER A 547 2.74 -9.28 -60.98
CA SER A 547 1.35 -9.09 -60.57
C SER A 547 0.78 -10.40 -60.00
N ALA A 548 0.51 -10.42 -58.70
CA ALA A 548 -0.35 -11.42 -58.07
C ALA A 548 -1.41 -10.73 -57.19
N SER A 549 -2.48 -11.46 -56.91
CA SER A 549 -3.58 -11.03 -56.04
C SER A 549 -4.08 -12.24 -55.27
N PHE A 550 -4.36 -12.07 -53.99
CA PHE A 550 -4.67 -13.15 -53.06
C PHE A 550 -6.10 -13.00 -52.54
N ALA A 551 -6.81 -14.12 -52.41
CA ALA A 551 -8.21 -14.11 -52.01
C ALA A 551 -8.38 -13.99 -50.48
N ALA A 552 -9.49 -13.42 -50.04
CA ALA A 552 -9.90 -13.49 -48.65
C ALA A 552 -9.97 -14.96 -48.18
N ASN A 553 -9.54 -15.22 -46.95
CA ASN A 553 -9.37 -16.54 -46.33
C ASN A 553 -8.31 -17.43 -47.00
N SER A 554 -7.42 -16.89 -47.83
CA SER A 554 -6.22 -17.61 -48.27
C SER A 554 -5.06 -17.37 -47.30
N ILE A 555 -4.29 -18.43 -47.03
CA ILE A 555 -3.07 -18.35 -46.23
C ILE A 555 -1.93 -17.99 -47.18
N LEU A 556 -1.40 -16.78 -47.02
CA LEU A 556 -0.22 -16.32 -47.74
C LEU A 556 1.04 -16.79 -47.00
N ASN A 557 2.05 -17.24 -47.73
CA ASN A 557 3.36 -17.56 -47.15
C ASN A 557 4.52 -16.79 -47.81
N VAL A 558 5.47 -16.38 -46.98
CA VAL A 558 6.69 -15.67 -47.37
C VAL A 558 7.88 -16.59 -47.13
N THR A 559 8.70 -16.79 -48.15
CA THR A 559 9.80 -17.77 -48.14
C THR A 559 11.14 -17.13 -48.50
N SER A 560 12.17 -17.43 -47.72
CA SER A 560 13.57 -17.11 -48.05
C SER A 560 14.26 -18.40 -48.49
N GLY A 561 14.52 -18.52 -49.79
CA GLY A 561 14.92 -19.79 -50.41
C GLY A 561 13.87 -20.87 -50.19
N ASN A 562 14.26 -21.97 -49.51
CA ASN A 562 13.35 -23.08 -49.19
C ASN A 562 12.70 -22.98 -47.79
N ASN A 563 12.95 -21.90 -47.03
CA ASN A 563 12.48 -21.76 -45.66
C ASN A 563 11.34 -20.73 -45.57
N THR A 564 10.21 -21.10 -44.96
CA THR A 564 9.15 -20.14 -44.63
C THR A 564 9.62 -19.24 -43.49
N VAL A 565 9.60 -17.93 -43.73
CA VAL A 565 10.02 -16.90 -42.76
C VAL A 565 8.81 -16.20 -42.12
N TYR A 566 7.72 -16.03 -42.88
CA TYR A 566 6.48 -15.43 -42.40
C TYR A 566 5.24 -16.06 -43.09
N MET A 567 4.08 -16.01 -42.45
CA MET A 567 2.76 -16.44 -42.98
C MET A 567 1.64 -15.57 -42.42
N GLU A 568 0.53 -15.43 -43.14
CA GLU A 568 -0.67 -14.73 -42.63
C GLU A 568 -1.95 -15.32 -43.24
N THR A 569 -3.06 -15.30 -42.48
CA THR A 569 -4.38 -15.67 -43.00
C THR A 569 -5.12 -14.40 -43.38
N LEU A 570 -5.20 -14.12 -44.69
CA LEU A 570 -5.71 -12.84 -45.17
C LEU A 570 -7.23 -12.71 -44.89
N PRO A 571 -7.69 -11.77 -44.05
CA PRO A 571 -9.12 -11.63 -43.73
C PRO A 571 -9.92 -11.07 -44.93
N LYS A 572 -9.25 -10.33 -45.81
CA LYS A 572 -9.82 -9.66 -46.98
C LYS A 572 -9.02 -9.99 -48.25
N TYR A 573 -9.57 -9.64 -49.42
CA TYR A 573 -8.85 -9.73 -50.70
C TYR A 573 -7.73 -8.69 -50.72
N VAL A 574 -6.56 -9.06 -51.27
CA VAL A 574 -5.40 -8.16 -51.38
C VAL A 574 -4.77 -8.22 -52.77
N ASN A 575 -4.33 -7.08 -53.30
CA ASN A 575 -3.67 -6.96 -54.62
C ASN A 575 -2.30 -6.27 -54.57
N TYR A 576 -1.80 -6.02 -53.35
CA TYR A 576 -0.46 -5.60 -53.02
C TYR A 576 -0.01 -6.32 -51.73
N VAL A 577 1.27 -6.71 -51.69
CA VAL A 577 1.91 -7.29 -50.51
C VAL A 577 3.36 -6.79 -50.41
N LEU A 578 3.80 -6.45 -49.20
CA LEU A 578 5.15 -6.07 -48.82
C LEU A 578 5.68 -6.98 -47.72
N TYR A 579 6.97 -7.31 -47.77
CA TYR A 579 7.69 -7.88 -46.63
C TYR A 579 9.11 -7.30 -46.50
N SER A 580 9.51 -7.03 -45.26
CA SER A 580 10.85 -6.60 -44.84
C SER A 580 11.18 -7.18 -43.46
N SER A 581 12.44 -7.55 -43.20
CA SER A 581 12.89 -8.02 -41.88
C SER A 581 14.42 -7.98 -41.78
N PRO A 582 15.01 -7.67 -40.61
CA PRO A 582 16.46 -7.62 -40.43
C PRO A 582 17.12 -9.00 -40.53
N ASP A 583 16.36 -10.08 -40.28
CA ASP A 583 16.86 -11.47 -40.32
C ASP A 583 16.97 -12.03 -41.76
N VAL A 584 16.79 -11.21 -42.80
CA VAL A 584 16.61 -11.65 -44.18
C VAL A 584 17.51 -10.92 -45.19
N ASP A 585 18.72 -11.45 -45.37
CA ASP A 585 19.78 -10.96 -46.28
C ASP A 585 19.44 -10.95 -47.79
N ASN A 586 18.29 -11.49 -48.22
CA ASN A 586 17.99 -11.77 -49.63
C ASN A 586 16.51 -11.51 -49.96
N SER A 587 16.18 -11.28 -51.24
CA SER A 587 14.80 -11.19 -51.72
C SER A 587 13.97 -12.43 -51.36
N VAL A 588 12.80 -12.23 -50.76
CA VAL A 588 11.84 -13.31 -50.46
C VAL A 588 10.96 -13.65 -51.67
N THR A 589 10.24 -14.77 -51.60
CA THR A 589 9.15 -15.09 -52.53
C THR A 589 7.83 -15.31 -51.80
N PHE A 590 6.76 -14.76 -52.36
CA PHE A 590 5.39 -14.85 -51.85
C PHE A 590 4.62 -15.98 -52.54
N GLY A 591 3.80 -16.71 -51.79
CA GLY A 591 2.99 -17.81 -52.28
C GLY A 591 1.70 -18.00 -51.49
N THR A 592 1.05 -19.15 -51.68
CA THR A 592 -0.06 -19.59 -50.84
C THR A 592 0.25 -20.95 -50.22
N ALA A 593 -0.13 -21.13 -48.96
CA ALA A 593 0.01 -22.38 -48.23
C ALA A 593 -1.33 -23.12 -48.08
N GLY A 594 -1.28 -24.45 -47.93
CA GLY A 594 -2.47 -25.28 -47.67
C GLY A 594 -2.90 -25.36 -46.20
N ALA A 595 -2.09 -24.83 -45.29
CA ALA A 595 -2.34 -24.73 -43.86
C ALA A 595 -1.49 -23.58 -43.28
N LEU A 596 -1.98 -22.95 -42.21
CA LEU A 596 -1.20 -21.99 -41.42
C LEU A 596 -0.30 -22.77 -40.46
N ASP A 597 0.94 -22.30 -40.28
CA ASP A 597 1.79 -22.67 -39.14
C ASP A 597 1.92 -21.43 -38.25
N THR A 598 1.26 -21.52 -37.09
CA THR A 598 1.11 -20.52 -36.02
C THR A 598 2.44 -19.95 -35.51
N CYS A 599 3.55 -20.64 -35.78
CA CYS A 599 4.88 -20.30 -35.31
C CYS A 599 5.71 -19.53 -36.33
N LYS A 600 5.10 -19.26 -37.49
CA LYS A 600 5.62 -18.47 -38.59
C LYS A 600 4.70 -17.32 -38.96
N SER A 601 3.56 -17.16 -38.29
CA SER A 601 2.66 -16.02 -38.49
C SER A 601 2.87 -14.94 -37.43
N ASN A 602 2.02 -13.90 -37.43
CA ASN A 602 2.16 -12.75 -36.53
C ASN A 602 2.10 -13.13 -35.03
N ALA A 603 2.58 -12.23 -34.16
CA ALA A 603 2.71 -12.44 -32.72
C ALA A 603 1.41 -12.87 -32.00
N PHE A 604 0.24 -12.46 -32.51
CA PHE A 604 -1.08 -12.73 -31.94
C PHE A 604 -1.64 -14.10 -32.35
N THR A 605 -1.11 -14.71 -33.43
CA THR A 605 -1.55 -16.02 -33.94
C THR A 605 -0.77 -17.22 -33.38
N HIS A 606 0.27 -16.97 -32.59
CA HIS A 606 0.96 -18.02 -31.83
C HIS A 606 0.01 -18.66 -30.80
N ASN A 607 0.00 -19.99 -30.73
CA ASN A 607 -0.68 -20.74 -29.66
C ASN A 607 0.13 -20.61 -28.35
N TRP A 608 -0.02 -19.47 -27.66
CA TRP A 608 0.55 -19.23 -26.34
C TRP A 608 -0.13 -20.11 -25.28
N ASP A 609 0.64 -20.56 -24.27
CA ASP A 609 0.06 -21.07 -23.04
C ASP A 609 -0.65 -19.97 -22.24
N ALA A 610 -1.24 -20.33 -21.09
CA ALA A 610 -1.94 -19.39 -20.21
C ALA A 610 -1.01 -18.36 -19.53
N GLY A 611 0.29 -18.35 -19.86
CA GLY A 611 1.31 -17.66 -19.09
C GLY A 611 1.73 -18.44 -17.85
N VAL A 612 3.02 -18.38 -17.54
CA VAL A 612 3.60 -18.86 -16.28
C VAL A 612 4.22 -17.66 -15.58
N VAL A 613 3.85 -17.40 -14.33
CA VAL A 613 4.52 -16.35 -13.56
C VAL A 613 5.97 -16.77 -13.28
N THR A 614 6.93 -16.05 -13.85
CA THR A 614 8.37 -16.32 -13.73
C THR A 614 9.07 -15.35 -12.78
N LYS A 615 8.41 -14.24 -12.45
CA LYS A 615 8.68 -13.35 -11.33
C LYS A 615 7.33 -12.87 -10.80
N GLU A 616 7.01 -13.11 -9.52
CA GLU A 616 5.80 -12.55 -8.92
C GLU A 616 5.86 -11.01 -8.86
N ALA A 617 4.71 -10.36 -8.94
CA ALA A 617 4.61 -8.92 -8.67
C ALA A 617 4.70 -8.64 -7.17
N THR A 618 5.27 -7.49 -6.82
CA THR A 618 5.21 -6.95 -5.45
C THR A 618 4.51 -5.60 -5.44
N ASP A 619 4.44 -4.99 -4.26
CA ASP A 619 4.09 -3.59 -4.03
C ASP A 619 5.02 -2.56 -4.70
N THR A 620 6.26 -2.97 -5.01
CA THR A 620 7.39 -2.07 -5.30
C THR A 620 8.18 -2.47 -6.54
N THR A 621 7.98 -3.67 -7.08
CA THR A 621 8.60 -4.13 -8.34
C THR A 621 7.60 -4.96 -9.15
N GLU A 622 7.51 -4.72 -10.45
CA GLU A 622 6.59 -5.47 -11.33
C GLU A 622 6.92 -6.96 -11.40
N GLY A 623 5.88 -7.78 -11.55
CA GLY A 623 6.04 -9.18 -11.89
C GLY A 623 6.28 -9.39 -13.38
N VAL A 624 6.69 -10.59 -13.75
CA VAL A 624 6.87 -11.01 -15.14
C VAL A 624 6.14 -12.34 -15.33
N MET A 625 5.13 -12.32 -16.20
CA MET A 625 4.46 -13.52 -16.69
C MET A 625 5.09 -13.89 -18.03
N THR A 626 5.72 -15.06 -18.10
CA THR A 626 6.28 -15.61 -19.34
C THR A 626 5.26 -16.53 -20.01
N PHE A 627 4.82 -16.13 -21.20
CA PHE A 627 4.00 -16.93 -22.09
C PHE A 627 4.93 -17.79 -22.96
N THR A 628 4.64 -19.07 -23.09
CA THR A 628 5.38 -19.97 -23.98
C THR A 628 4.47 -20.45 -25.10
N CYS A 629 4.84 -20.23 -26.35
CA CYS A 629 4.10 -20.79 -27.47
C CYS A 629 4.26 -22.31 -27.46
N GLN A 630 3.17 -23.05 -27.25
CA GLN A 630 3.20 -24.50 -27.07
C GLN A 630 3.75 -25.21 -28.31
N ASP A 631 3.48 -24.65 -29.50
CA ASP A 631 3.81 -25.22 -30.79
C ASP A 631 5.31 -25.08 -31.16
N CYS A 632 5.98 -23.96 -30.84
CA CYS A 632 7.41 -23.73 -31.18
C CYS A 632 8.34 -23.38 -30.03
N GLN A 633 7.85 -23.27 -28.80
CA GLN A 633 8.62 -22.93 -27.60
C GLN A 633 9.29 -21.53 -27.65
N LYS A 634 8.83 -20.63 -28.54
CA LYS A 634 9.09 -19.18 -28.43
C LYS A 634 8.52 -18.71 -27.09
N THR A 635 9.25 -17.86 -26.37
CA THR A 635 8.80 -17.26 -25.11
C THR A 635 8.60 -15.76 -25.26
N GLU A 636 7.58 -15.23 -24.60
CA GLU A 636 7.27 -13.82 -24.49
C GLU A 636 7.03 -13.43 -23.02
N THR A 637 7.25 -12.17 -22.66
CA THR A 637 7.15 -11.68 -21.28
C THR A 637 6.19 -10.51 -21.22
N LYS A 638 5.03 -10.68 -20.56
CA LYS A 638 4.22 -9.54 -20.11
C LYS A 638 4.64 -9.15 -18.70
N THR A 639 4.47 -7.87 -18.41
CA THR A 639 4.45 -7.38 -17.05
C THR A 639 3.19 -7.81 -16.32
N ILE A 640 3.33 -8.21 -15.07
CA ILE A 640 2.27 -8.13 -14.08
C ILE A 640 2.50 -6.81 -13.33
N PRO A 641 1.59 -5.81 -13.42
CA PRO A 641 1.77 -4.55 -12.72
C PRO A 641 2.02 -4.77 -11.22
N VAL A 642 2.70 -3.81 -10.56
CA VAL A 642 2.78 -3.83 -9.10
C VAL A 642 1.39 -3.99 -8.50
N THR A 643 1.22 -4.97 -7.61
CA THR A 643 -0.05 -5.14 -6.89
C THR A 643 -0.23 -3.90 -6.02
N THR A 644 -1.19 -3.03 -6.35
CA THR A 644 -1.32 -1.70 -5.73
C THR A 644 -1.47 -1.82 -4.22
N THR A 645 -0.37 -1.61 -3.51
CA THR A 645 -0.39 -1.09 -2.16
C THR A 645 -0.82 0.37 -2.20
N TYR A 646 -1.68 0.71 -1.26
CA TYR A 646 -2.25 2.04 -1.17
C TYR A 646 -1.24 2.92 -0.44
N SER A 647 -0.22 3.42 -1.17
CA SER A 647 0.68 4.43 -0.60
C SER A 647 -0.14 5.66 -0.24
N CYS A 648 -0.34 5.87 1.07
CA CYS A 648 -0.87 7.12 1.58
C CYS A 648 0.26 8.17 1.63
N ASP A 649 0.84 8.49 0.47
CA ASP A 649 1.90 9.49 0.25
C ASP A 649 1.38 10.93 0.41
N GLY A 650 0.67 11.17 1.51
CA GLY A 650 0.17 12.46 1.94
C GLY A 650 1.26 13.40 2.48
N HIS A 651 2.48 13.34 1.93
CA HIS A 651 3.53 14.37 2.07
C HIS A 651 4.64 14.25 1.01
N ASN A 652 4.60 15.07 -0.04
CA ASN A 652 5.70 16.04 -0.29
C ASN A 652 5.34 17.12 -1.33
N ASN A 653 5.55 18.38 -0.92
CA ASN A 653 5.80 19.62 -1.67
C ASN A 653 5.29 19.80 -3.12
N GLU A 654 4.54 20.88 -3.31
CA GLU A 654 4.96 21.89 -4.29
C GLU A 654 5.66 23.08 -3.60
N GLU A 655 6.43 23.86 -4.37
CA GLU A 655 7.18 25.01 -3.88
C GLU A 655 6.32 26.30 -3.84
N ASN A 656 6.71 27.46 -3.32
CA ASN A 656 8.00 27.92 -2.81
C ASN A 656 7.79 29.03 -1.75
N THR A 657 8.68 29.14 -0.75
CA THR A 657 9.42 30.37 -0.35
C THR A 657 10.07 30.29 1.05
N GLY A 658 11.00 29.35 1.23
CA GLY A 658 12.14 29.52 2.16
C GLY A 658 12.14 28.81 3.52
N SER A 659 13.14 27.91 3.68
CA SER A 659 13.89 27.57 4.92
C SER A 659 13.41 26.52 5.96
N GLY A 660 13.59 25.22 5.64
CA GLY A 660 14.57 24.34 6.35
C GLY A 660 14.16 23.30 7.43
N GLU A 661 14.78 22.11 7.35
CA GLU A 661 14.95 20.97 8.32
C GLU A 661 13.80 19.91 8.47
N THR A 662 14.16 18.62 8.68
CA THR A 662 13.29 17.39 8.64
C THR A 662 13.70 16.28 9.67
N ASP A 663 12.85 15.25 9.88
CA ASP A 663 12.99 14.09 10.83
C ASP A 663 12.07 12.90 10.35
N GLU A 664 12.36 11.61 10.66
CA GLU A 664 11.72 10.40 10.03
C GLU A 664 11.17 9.30 11.01
N LYS A 665 10.64 8.17 10.47
CA LYS A 665 9.80 7.13 11.14
C LYS A 665 10.10 5.68 10.64
N ASP A 666 9.38 4.66 11.14
CA ASP A 666 9.53 3.20 10.84
C ASP A 666 8.15 2.50 10.99
N GLU A 667 7.84 1.48 10.18
CA GLU A 667 6.43 1.14 9.82
C GLU A 667 6.02 -0.35 9.82
N GLY A 668 6.95 -1.32 9.84
CA GLY A 668 6.65 -2.77 9.82
C GLY A 668 6.70 -3.41 8.43
N TYR A 669 6.69 -4.75 8.33
CA TYR A 669 6.66 -5.45 7.03
C TYR A 669 5.22 -5.77 6.60
N ALA A 670 4.87 -5.51 5.35
CA ALA A 670 3.59 -5.85 4.74
C ALA A 670 3.38 -7.36 4.58
N VAL A 671 2.13 -7.78 4.53
CA VAL A 671 1.72 -9.15 4.20
C VAL A 671 0.58 -9.08 3.19
N THR A 672 0.83 -9.53 1.97
CA THR A 672 -0.14 -9.48 0.87
C THR A 672 -0.78 -10.84 0.69
N PHE A 673 -2.12 -10.88 0.63
CA PHE A 673 -2.91 -12.04 0.32
C PHE A 673 -3.26 -12.02 -1.17
N VAL A 674 -2.62 -12.91 -1.93
CA VAL A 674 -2.92 -13.11 -3.35
C VAL A 674 -3.91 -14.26 -3.46
N THR A 675 -5.16 -13.94 -3.78
CA THR A 675 -6.28 -14.88 -3.80
C THR A 675 -6.81 -15.07 -5.20
N ASP A 676 -7.20 -16.30 -5.58
CA ASP A 676 -7.95 -16.52 -6.80
C ASP A 676 -9.47 -16.28 -6.66
N ASP A 677 -10.19 -16.42 -7.76
CA ASP A 677 -11.60 -16.07 -7.90
C ASP A 677 -12.56 -16.83 -6.97
N GLY A 678 -12.16 -17.92 -6.30
CA GLY A 678 -13.03 -18.61 -5.37
C GLY A 678 -12.98 -18.08 -3.94
N VAL A 679 -12.07 -17.15 -3.62
CA VAL A 679 -12.04 -16.45 -2.34
C VAL A 679 -13.04 -15.28 -2.36
N ALA A 680 -13.89 -15.20 -1.34
CA ALA A 680 -14.85 -14.10 -1.16
C ALA A 680 -14.26 -12.95 -0.32
N GLY A 681 -13.26 -13.21 0.52
CA GLY A 681 -12.56 -12.20 1.31
C GLY A 681 -11.56 -12.81 2.30
N ILE A 682 -10.67 -11.99 2.85
CA ILE A 682 -9.70 -12.37 3.88
C ILE A 682 -9.89 -11.48 5.11
N ASP A 683 -10.05 -12.10 6.29
CA ASP A 683 -10.15 -11.37 7.56
C ASP A 683 -8.90 -11.59 8.41
N VAL A 684 -8.16 -10.52 8.70
CA VAL A 684 -6.90 -10.54 9.44
C VAL A 684 -7.12 -10.31 10.94
N TYR A 685 -6.36 -11.03 11.76
CA TYR A 685 -6.28 -10.86 13.20
C TYR A 685 -4.83 -10.56 13.57
N TYR A 686 -4.59 -9.42 14.18
CA TYR A 686 -3.29 -8.95 14.65
C TYR A 686 -2.91 -9.47 16.04
N THR A 687 -3.88 -10.02 16.77
CA THR A 687 -3.67 -10.80 17.99
C THR A 687 -4.02 -12.28 17.76
N GLN A 688 -3.91 -13.11 18.81
CA GLN A 688 -4.34 -14.51 18.78
C GLN A 688 -5.78 -14.69 19.32
N ASP A 689 -6.49 -13.59 19.61
CA ASP A 689 -7.88 -13.59 20.10
C ASP A 689 -8.85 -13.56 18.92
N TYR A 690 -9.16 -14.74 18.36
CA TYR A 690 -9.95 -14.90 17.13
C TYR A 690 -11.45 -14.59 17.27
N THR A 691 -11.85 -13.81 18.28
CA THR A 691 -13.24 -13.47 18.61
C THR A 691 -13.82 -12.37 17.73
N GLY A 692 -12.99 -11.63 17.01
CA GLY A 692 -13.36 -10.68 15.95
C GLY A 692 -12.12 -10.30 15.14
N ALA A 693 -12.28 -10.07 13.85
CA ALA A 693 -11.17 -9.68 12.98
C ALA A 693 -10.72 -8.24 13.29
N ASP A 694 -9.42 -8.01 13.26
CA ASP A 694 -8.82 -6.68 13.40
C ASP A 694 -8.95 -5.88 12.08
N GLU A 695 -8.91 -6.57 10.93
CA GLU A 695 -9.17 -6.02 9.59
C GLU A 695 -9.94 -7.06 8.74
N THR A 696 -10.81 -6.63 7.81
CA THR A 696 -11.71 -7.51 7.05
C THR A 696 -11.70 -7.21 5.55
N ASP A 697 -11.88 -8.23 4.71
CA ASP A 697 -11.77 -8.15 3.24
C ASP A 697 -10.44 -7.55 2.75
N VAL A 698 -9.35 -7.82 3.47
CA VAL A 698 -8.03 -7.20 3.23
C VAL A 698 -7.13 -8.05 2.32
N THR A 699 -6.74 -7.47 1.18
CA THR A 699 -5.72 -8.03 0.28
C THR A 699 -4.29 -7.78 0.76
N SER A 700 -4.07 -6.89 1.73
CA SER A 700 -2.82 -6.86 2.50
C SER A 700 -3.01 -6.25 3.89
N ALA A 701 -2.13 -6.62 4.82
CA ALA A 701 -2.09 -6.12 6.19
C ALA A 701 -0.65 -6.21 6.73
N VAL A 702 -0.20 -5.27 7.57
CA VAL A 702 1.18 -5.32 8.12
C VAL A 702 1.34 -6.46 9.11
N SER A 703 2.43 -7.22 9.00
CA SER A 703 2.86 -8.21 9.98
C SER A 703 3.15 -7.54 11.32
N ARG A 704 2.68 -8.17 12.40
CA ARG A 704 2.67 -7.57 13.73
C ARG A 704 3.26 -8.50 14.77
N ASN A 705 3.62 -7.91 15.90
CA ASN A 705 3.99 -8.69 17.07
C ASN A 705 2.73 -9.33 17.66
N SER A 706 2.67 -10.66 17.67
CA SER A 706 1.44 -11.43 18.04
C SER A 706 0.89 -11.16 19.44
N ASP A 707 1.72 -10.55 20.30
CA ASP A 707 1.42 -10.31 21.70
C ASP A 707 1.06 -8.82 21.95
N THR A 708 1.13 -7.93 20.94
CA THR A 708 0.83 -6.49 21.09
C THR A 708 0.06 -5.83 19.94
N GLY A 709 -0.02 -6.42 18.74
CA GLY A 709 -0.69 -5.80 17.59
C GLY A 709 -0.01 -4.53 17.06
N GLU A 710 1.23 -4.25 17.45
CA GLU A 710 2.07 -3.21 16.84
C GLU A 710 2.86 -3.81 15.65
N ALA A 711 3.02 -3.06 14.56
CA ALA A 711 3.68 -3.50 13.33
C ALA A 711 5.17 -3.82 13.58
N ASP A 712 5.67 -4.90 12.98
CA ASP A 712 6.92 -5.55 13.41
C ASP A 712 7.85 -5.90 12.24
N SER A 713 8.71 -4.95 11.86
CA SER A 713 9.79 -5.08 10.87
C SER A 713 11.04 -5.80 11.42
N THR A 714 10.96 -6.53 12.55
CA THR A 714 12.16 -7.09 13.21
C THR A 714 12.50 -8.54 12.85
N GLY A 715 11.64 -9.22 12.08
CA GLY A 715 11.87 -10.59 11.59
C GLY A 715 11.22 -11.72 12.42
N ASP A 716 10.62 -11.39 13.56
CA ASP A 716 9.78 -12.31 14.34
C ASP A 716 8.26 -12.02 14.16
N GLY A 717 7.91 -11.12 13.22
CA GLY A 717 6.55 -10.71 12.90
C GLY A 717 5.63 -11.87 12.47
N GLN A 718 4.33 -11.70 12.67
CA GLN A 718 3.31 -12.72 12.44
C GLN A 718 2.04 -12.11 11.84
N ILE A 719 1.22 -12.95 11.22
CA ILE A 719 -0.15 -12.61 10.82
C ILE A 719 -1.06 -13.81 11.04
N ASN A 720 -2.32 -13.56 11.37
CA ASN A 720 -3.37 -14.57 11.38
C ASN A 720 -4.47 -14.10 10.45
N PHE A 721 -5.13 -15.01 9.74
CA PHE A 721 -6.12 -14.64 8.73
C PHE A 721 -7.12 -15.77 8.46
N LEU A 722 -8.37 -15.41 8.24
CA LEU A 722 -9.50 -16.29 7.91
C LEU A 722 -9.84 -16.12 6.44
N ILE A 723 -10.00 -17.23 5.72
CA ILE A 723 -10.32 -17.23 4.28
C ILE A 723 -11.81 -17.48 4.09
N ARG A 724 -12.58 -16.43 3.79
CA ARG A 724 -13.97 -16.53 3.33
C ARG A 724 -14.00 -16.96 1.87
N LEU A 725 -14.86 -17.89 1.51
CA LEU A 725 -14.95 -18.46 0.15
C LEU A 725 -16.28 -18.12 -0.51
N LYS A 726 -16.31 -18.11 -1.85
CA LYS A 726 -17.53 -18.02 -2.66
C LYS A 726 -18.21 -19.40 -2.72
N ASP A 727 -19.53 -19.43 -2.87
CA ASP A 727 -20.33 -20.65 -2.71
C ASP A 727 -19.94 -21.78 -3.69
N GLY A 728 -19.34 -22.84 -3.15
CA GLY A 728 -18.90 -24.03 -3.90
C GLY A 728 -17.44 -24.01 -4.34
N TYR A 729 -16.63 -23.14 -3.78
CA TYR A 729 -15.18 -23.25 -3.80
C TYR A 729 -14.68 -23.80 -2.46
N SER A 730 -13.54 -24.47 -2.49
CA SER A 730 -12.78 -24.92 -1.31
C SER A 730 -11.31 -24.53 -1.46
N VAL A 731 -10.64 -24.12 -0.39
CA VAL A 731 -9.19 -23.82 -0.41
C VAL A 731 -8.43 -25.07 -0.86
N GLU A 732 -7.74 -24.96 -2.00
CA GLU A 732 -6.87 -26.00 -2.55
C GLU A 732 -5.46 -25.89 -1.94
N SER A 733 -4.93 -24.68 -1.83
CA SER A 733 -3.64 -24.42 -1.17
C SER A 733 -3.59 -23.07 -0.48
N VAL A 734 -2.74 -22.99 0.55
CA VAL A 734 -2.28 -21.73 1.14
C VAL A 734 -0.75 -21.76 1.14
N GLU A 735 -0.19 -21.14 0.12
CA GLU A 735 1.24 -21.04 -0.17
C GLU A 735 1.82 -19.76 0.44
N LYS A 736 3.14 -19.70 0.55
CA LYS A 736 3.89 -18.63 1.23
C LYS A 736 5.29 -18.50 0.66
N ASP A 737 5.75 -17.28 0.41
CA ASP A 737 7.13 -17.02 0.01
C ASP A 737 8.16 -17.27 1.15
N ASP A 738 9.44 -17.12 0.85
CA ASP A 738 10.53 -17.36 1.82
C ASP A 738 10.61 -16.35 2.99
N PHE A 739 9.95 -15.19 2.88
CA PHE A 739 9.91 -14.19 3.94
C PHE A 739 8.95 -14.59 5.06
N CYS A 740 7.80 -15.21 4.75
CA CYS A 740 6.96 -15.89 5.73
C CYS A 740 7.51 -17.30 5.99
N LYS A 741 8.22 -17.49 7.11
CA LYS A 741 8.97 -18.74 7.32
C LYS A 741 8.10 -19.98 7.57
N ASN A 742 6.93 -19.85 8.19
CA ASN A 742 5.99 -20.96 8.39
C ASN A 742 4.54 -20.48 8.34
N ILE A 743 3.69 -21.21 7.62
CA ILE A 743 2.24 -21.04 7.58
C ILE A 743 1.56 -22.31 8.12
N LYS A 744 0.39 -22.17 8.74
CA LYS A 744 -0.44 -23.28 9.24
C LYS A 744 -1.92 -22.95 9.16
N GLY A 745 -2.74 -23.91 8.74
CA GLY A 745 -4.18 -23.91 9.02
C GLY A 745 -4.46 -24.21 10.49
N TYR A 746 -5.62 -23.75 10.98
CA TYR A 746 -5.96 -23.65 12.39
C TYR A 746 -7.36 -24.19 12.72
N GLU A 747 -7.81 -25.24 12.02
CA GLU A 747 -9.13 -25.89 12.14
C GLU A 747 -9.55 -26.23 13.58
N ALA A 748 -8.59 -26.38 14.50
CA ALA A 748 -8.81 -26.63 15.93
C ALA A 748 -9.50 -25.49 16.70
N THR A 749 -9.74 -24.32 16.10
CA THR A 749 -10.60 -23.26 16.68
C THR A 749 -12.09 -23.53 16.53
N GLY A 750 -12.49 -24.47 15.66
CA GLY A 750 -13.88 -24.62 15.21
C GLY A 750 -14.29 -23.58 14.16
N VAL A 751 -13.33 -22.93 13.51
CA VAL A 751 -13.56 -21.95 12.43
C VAL A 751 -12.87 -22.44 11.15
N ALA A 752 -13.65 -22.71 10.11
CA ALA A 752 -13.17 -23.07 8.77
C ALA A 752 -12.07 -22.13 8.28
N ASN A 753 -11.09 -22.65 7.54
CA ASN A 753 -10.14 -21.85 6.76
C ASN A 753 -9.42 -20.72 7.53
N LEU A 754 -9.22 -20.84 8.85
CA LEU A 754 -8.37 -19.94 9.63
C LEU A 754 -6.91 -20.40 9.50
N TYR A 755 -5.98 -19.46 9.30
CA TYR A 755 -4.55 -19.71 9.10
C TYR A 755 -3.68 -18.71 9.90
N ARG A 756 -2.41 -19.08 10.11
CA ARG A 756 -1.38 -18.21 10.70
C ARG A 756 -0.05 -18.29 9.95
N GLY A 757 0.45 -17.14 9.48
CA GLY A 757 1.82 -16.94 8.99
C GLY A 757 2.74 -16.46 10.11
N THR A 758 4.00 -16.93 10.16
CA THR A 758 4.91 -16.68 11.29
C THR A 758 6.37 -16.52 10.90
N LYS A 759 7.07 -15.62 11.61
CA LYS A 759 8.43 -15.15 11.32
C LYS A 759 8.50 -14.57 9.92
N ILE A 760 7.78 -13.49 9.76
CA ILE A 760 7.74 -12.64 8.59
C ILE A 760 9.01 -11.76 8.65
N THR A 761 9.88 -11.93 7.66
CA THR A 761 11.29 -11.47 7.67
C THR A 761 11.63 -10.46 6.57
N GLY A 762 10.58 -9.95 5.94
CA GLY A 762 10.50 -9.00 4.86
C GLY A 762 9.02 -8.92 4.47
N ASP A 763 8.68 -8.01 3.58
CA ASP A 763 7.33 -7.95 3.01
C ASP A 763 7.03 -9.27 2.29
N THR A 764 5.86 -9.86 2.57
CA THR A 764 5.63 -11.29 2.25
C THR A 764 4.28 -11.54 1.58
N THR A 765 4.28 -12.42 0.58
CA THR A 765 3.07 -12.88 -0.10
C THR A 765 2.61 -14.24 0.43
N ILE A 766 1.31 -14.30 0.73
CA ILE A 766 0.56 -15.51 1.07
C ILE A 766 -0.43 -15.74 -0.06
N THR A 767 -0.18 -16.78 -0.86
CA THR A 767 -1.01 -17.10 -2.04
C THR A 767 -2.05 -18.14 -1.66
N ILE A 768 -3.30 -17.91 -2.02
CA ILE A 768 -4.46 -18.73 -1.66
C ILE A 768 -5.14 -19.16 -2.95
N LYS A 769 -5.15 -20.47 -3.20
CA LYS A 769 -5.80 -21.08 -4.37
C LYS A 769 -7.03 -21.85 -3.94
N THR A 770 -8.02 -21.94 -4.81
CA THR A 770 -9.29 -22.61 -4.54
C THR A 770 -9.78 -23.41 -5.75
N VAL A 771 -10.48 -24.50 -5.48
CA VAL A 771 -11.05 -25.38 -6.52
C VAL A 771 -12.57 -25.29 -6.54
N GLN A 772 -13.12 -24.99 -7.72
CA GLN A 772 -14.57 -24.92 -7.94
C GLN A 772 -15.17 -26.33 -8.05
N CYS A 773 -16.20 -26.62 -7.26
CA CYS A 773 -16.74 -27.97 -7.15
C CYS A 773 -18.24 -28.07 -7.51
N ALA A 774 -18.56 -28.96 -8.45
CA ALA A 774 -19.92 -29.35 -8.80
C ALA A 774 -20.37 -30.54 -7.93
N HIS A 775 -21.05 -30.25 -6.81
CA HIS A 775 -21.43 -31.26 -5.83
C HIS A 775 -22.59 -32.14 -6.31
N ALA A 776 -22.47 -33.46 -6.10
CA ALA A 776 -23.51 -34.44 -6.47
C ALA A 776 -23.85 -35.46 -5.37
N ASN A 777 -22.86 -35.98 -4.64
CA ASN A 777 -23.06 -36.88 -3.47
C ASN A 777 -21.87 -36.74 -2.50
N LEU A 778 -22.14 -36.62 -1.19
CA LEU A 778 -21.15 -36.62 -0.10
C LEU A 778 -21.21 -37.97 0.66
N SER A 779 -20.09 -38.40 1.24
CA SER A 779 -19.99 -39.60 2.09
C SER A 779 -20.15 -39.30 3.58
N ASP A 780 -20.27 -40.34 4.40
CA ASP A 780 -20.00 -40.26 5.84
C ASP A 780 -18.59 -39.66 6.11
N PRO A 781 -18.38 -38.94 7.23
CA PRO A 781 -17.15 -38.21 7.49
C PRO A 781 -15.95 -39.11 7.86
N VAL A 782 -14.84 -38.95 7.15
CA VAL A 782 -13.58 -39.68 7.34
C VAL A 782 -12.76 -39.03 8.45
N TRP A 783 -12.96 -39.51 9.69
CA TRP A 783 -12.21 -39.06 10.87
C TRP A 783 -10.74 -39.51 10.87
N ASN A 784 -9.81 -38.56 10.84
CA ASN A 784 -8.37 -38.80 10.87
C ASN A 784 -7.72 -38.28 12.18
N TRP A 785 -6.72 -39.01 12.68
CA TRP A 785 -6.16 -38.83 14.03
C TRP A 785 -4.64 -38.93 13.96
N ALA A 786 -3.98 -37.81 13.67
CA ALA A 786 -2.55 -37.72 13.35
C ALA A 786 -1.86 -36.55 14.10
N GLU A 787 -0.57 -36.72 14.38
CA GLU A 787 0.35 -35.83 15.14
C GLU A 787 -0.21 -34.50 15.69
N GLY A 788 -1.08 -34.59 16.71
CA GLY A 788 -1.60 -33.44 17.47
C GLY A 788 -3.12 -33.36 17.54
N TYR A 789 -3.82 -33.69 16.46
CA TYR A 789 -5.19 -33.20 16.25
C TYR A 789 -6.15 -34.29 15.73
N ALA A 790 -7.44 -34.01 15.89
CA ALA A 790 -8.54 -34.73 15.27
C ALA A 790 -9.08 -33.87 14.12
N SER A 791 -9.15 -34.43 12.92
CA SER A 791 -9.86 -33.83 11.78
C SER A 791 -10.89 -34.82 11.23
N ALA A 792 -11.84 -34.32 10.46
CA ALA A 792 -12.71 -35.16 9.64
C ALA A 792 -13.01 -34.44 8.33
N SER A 793 -13.10 -35.19 7.22
CA SER A 793 -13.59 -34.68 5.94
C SER A 793 -14.83 -35.42 5.49
N TYR A 794 -15.80 -34.70 4.95
CA TYR A 794 -16.85 -35.31 4.13
C TYR A 794 -16.29 -35.41 2.71
N ASP A 795 -16.16 -36.62 2.16
CA ASP A 795 -15.58 -36.79 0.83
C ASP A 795 -16.70 -36.78 -0.23
N CYS A 796 -16.51 -36.02 -1.31
CA CYS A 796 -17.38 -36.07 -2.50
C CYS A 796 -16.56 -36.50 -3.72
N TYR A 797 -17.11 -37.40 -4.54
CA TYR A 797 -16.46 -37.87 -5.75
C TYR A 797 -16.92 -37.04 -6.96
N CYS A 798 -15.99 -36.30 -7.58
CA CYS A 798 -16.30 -35.54 -8.79
C CYS A 798 -16.39 -36.48 -9.99
N ALA A 799 -17.60 -36.57 -10.55
CA ALA A 799 -17.90 -37.49 -11.64
C ALA A 799 -17.17 -37.16 -12.95
N ASP A 800 -16.76 -35.91 -13.17
CA ASP A 800 -16.20 -35.47 -14.46
C ASP A 800 -14.67 -35.54 -14.49
N CYS A 801 -13.97 -34.90 -13.55
CA CYS A 801 -12.50 -35.00 -13.44
C CYS A 801 -11.99 -36.32 -12.83
N LYS A 802 -12.91 -37.17 -12.33
CA LYS A 802 -12.65 -38.49 -11.71
C LYS A 802 -11.84 -38.44 -10.40
N GLN A 803 -11.70 -37.27 -9.77
CA GLN A 803 -11.01 -37.10 -8.49
C GLN A 803 -12.01 -37.06 -7.32
N THR A 804 -11.54 -37.49 -6.14
CA THR A 804 -12.25 -37.25 -4.87
C THR A 804 -11.82 -35.89 -4.32
N VAL A 805 -12.78 -35.06 -3.94
CA VAL A 805 -12.55 -33.80 -3.23
C VAL A 805 -13.02 -34.00 -1.78
N SER A 806 -12.13 -33.74 -0.83
CA SER A 806 -12.39 -33.88 0.61
C SER A 806 -12.75 -32.52 1.21
N PHE A 807 -13.96 -32.38 1.73
CA PHE A 807 -14.46 -31.15 2.34
C PHE A 807 -14.21 -31.18 3.85
N PRO A 808 -13.43 -30.24 4.43
CA PRO A 808 -13.15 -30.24 5.86
C PRO A 808 -14.43 -29.99 6.67
N ALA A 809 -14.72 -30.89 7.61
CA ALA A 809 -15.83 -30.73 8.54
C ALA A 809 -15.49 -29.69 9.62
N GLN A 810 -16.47 -28.90 10.03
CA GLN A 810 -16.35 -28.04 11.20
C GLN A 810 -16.32 -28.91 12.46
N ILE A 811 -15.16 -28.98 13.11
CA ILE A 811 -14.95 -29.74 14.34
C ILE A 811 -15.14 -28.81 15.54
N THR A 812 -16.09 -29.12 16.42
CA THR A 812 -16.21 -28.51 17.76
C THR A 812 -15.83 -29.54 18.82
N GLY A 813 -15.17 -29.11 19.91
CA GLY A 813 -14.68 -30.02 20.97
C GLY A 813 -15.11 -29.57 22.36
N GLU A 814 -16.01 -30.32 22.99
CA GLU A 814 -16.53 -30.03 24.33
C GLU A 814 -15.86 -30.90 25.41
N LEU A 815 -15.37 -30.29 26.50
CA LEU A 815 -14.79 -30.99 27.64
C LEU A 815 -15.88 -31.33 28.65
N ASN A 816 -16.21 -32.62 28.77
CA ASN A 816 -17.21 -33.15 29.68
C ASN A 816 -16.74 -33.06 31.15
N GLU A 817 -17.69 -33.10 32.10
CA GLU A 817 -17.37 -33.06 33.55
C GLU A 817 -16.48 -34.22 34.02
N ASP A 818 -16.48 -35.36 33.31
CA ASP A 818 -15.63 -36.53 33.56
C ASP A 818 -14.20 -36.41 33.00
N ARG A 819 -13.90 -35.29 32.31
CA ARG A 819 -12.64 -34.96 31.62
C ARG A 819 -12.37 -35.75 30.33
N THR A 820 -13.39 -36.37 29.75
CA THR A 820 -13.36 -36.73 28.32
C THR A 820 -13.67 -35.51 27.45
N ILE A 821 -13.28 -35.54 26.18
CA ILE A 821 -13.55 -34.51 25.17
C ILE A 821 -14.41 -35.14 24.08
N THR A 822 -15.59 -34.59 23.83
CA THR A 822 -16.47 -34.98 22.71
C THR A 822 -16.24 -34.04 21.53
N PHE A 823 -15.78 -34.59 20.42
CA PHE A 823 -15.61 -33.90 19.15
C PHE A 823 -16.85 -34.10 18.27
N THR A 824 -17.39 -33.02 17.69
CA THR A 824 -18.53 -33.05 16.76
C THR A 824 -18.09 -32.49 15.41
N ALA A 825 -18.18 -33.30 14.36
CA ALA A 825 -17.91 -32.90 12.98
C ALA A 825 -19.21 -32.49 12.29
N SER A 826 -19.25 -31.33 11.65
CA SER A 826 -20.44 -30.82 10.97
C SER A 826 -20.15 -30.20 9.59
N TYR A 827 -21.08 -30.33 8.66
CA TYR A 827 -21.00 -29.74 7.31
C TYR A 827 -22.41 -29.35 6.85
N THR A 828 -22.54 -28.25 6.12
CA THR A 828 -23.80 -27.77 5.54
C THR A 828 -23.66 -27.67 4.03
N ASP A 829 -24.58 -28.27 3.28
CA ASP A 829 -24.54 -28.26 1.81
C ASP A 829 -25.24 -27.04 1.16
N LYS A 830 -25.20 -26.97 -0.17
CA LYS A 830 -25.82 -25.90 -0.97
C LYS A 830 -27.36 -25.86 -0.93
N ALA A 831 -28.03 -26.87 -0.36
CA ALA A 831 -29.47 -26.84 -0.09
C ALA A 831 -29.77 -26.36 1.35
N GLY A 832 -28.74 -26.17 2.18
CA GLY A 832 -28.87 -25.84 3.60
C GLY A 832 -29.06 -27.07 4.50
N GLU A 833 -28.86 -28.30 3.99
CA GLU A 833 -28.97 -29.51 4.80
C GLU A 833 -27.68 -29.74 5.60
N ILE A 834 -27.83 -30.05 6.90
CA ILE A 834 -26.72 -30.10 7.87
C ILE A 834 -26.45 -31.56 8.28
N TYR A 835 -25.25 -32.02 7.98
CA TYR A 835 -24.73 -33.35 8.30
C TYR A 835 -23.88 -33.25 9.57
N THR A 836 -24.06 -34.17 10.53
CA THR A 836 -23.29 -34.18 11.79
C THR A 836 -22.90 -35.59 12.26
N ASP A 837 -21.71 -35.73 12.85
CA ASP A 837 -21.21 -36.95 13.49
C ASP A 837 -20.36 -36.62 14.74
N THR A 838 -20.18 -37.56 15.67
CA THR A 838 -19.54 -37.32 16.98
C THR A 838 -18.60 -38.43 17.45
N LYS A 839 -17.52 -38.06 18.16
CA LYS A 839 -16.51 -39.00 18.70
C LYS A 839 -15.84 -38.47 19.96
N THR A 840 -15.71 -39.31 20.99
CA THR A 840 -15.18 -38.92 22.33
C THR A 840 -13.82 -39.55 22.63
N ALA A 841 -12.93 -38.85 23.36
CA ALA A 841 -11.61 -39.33 23.79
C ALA A 841 -11.17 -38.75 25.15
N ASP A 842 -10.23 -39.39 25.85
CA ASP A 842 -9.71 -38.93 27.16
C ASP A 842 -8.78 -37.71 27.03
N ALA A 843 -8.92 -36.70 27.90
CA ALA A 843 -8.00 -35.56 27.95
C ALA A 843 -6.73 -35.86 28.77
N PHE A 844 -5.59 -35.27 28.39
CA PHE A 844 -4.36 -35.38 29.19
C PHE A 844 -4.37 -34.44 30.40
N VAL A 845 -3.91 -34.94 31.55
CA VAL A 845 -3.96 -34.26 32.85
C VAL A 845 -2.57 -34.16 33.48
N ALA A 846 -2.22 -32.95 33.94
CA ALA A 846 -1.07 -32.71 34.81
C ALA A 846 -1.50 -32.63 36.27
N SER A 847 -0.83 -33.37 37.16
CA SER A 847 -1.07 -33.34 38.61
C SER A 847 0.07 -32.63 39.34
N PHE A 848 -0.23 -31.81 40.35
CA PHE A 848 0.73 -31.01 41.09
C PHE A 848 0.95 -31.54 42.51
N GLU A 849 2.22 -31.69 42.90
CA GLU A 849 2.66 -32.00 44.26
C GLU A 849 3.55 -30.86 44.78
N ALA A 850 3.08 -30.07 45.74
CA ALA A 850 3.76 -28.85 46.18
C ALA A 850 3.87 -28.71 47.71
N ASP A 851 5.11 -28.66 48.21
CA ASP A 851 5.38 -28.43 49.63
C ASP A 851 5.40 -26.93 49.96
N ASN A 852 4.43 -26.48 50.77
CA ASN A 852 4.30 -25.08 51.23
C ASN A 852 4.19 -24.06 50.08
N ALA A 853 3.43 -24.39 49.03
CA ALA A 853 3.08 -23.48 47.94
C ALA A 853 1.69 -23.80 47.37
N THR A 854 0.97 -22.79 46.87
CA THR A 854 -0.27 -22.98 46.08
C THR A 854 0.04 -22.84 44.59
N ILE A 855 -0.79 -23.45 43.74
CA ILE A 855 -0.60 -23.47 42.27
C ILE A 855 -1.74 -22.73 41.59
N ASP A 856 -1.37 -21.72 40.79
CA ASP A 856 -2.26 -21.09 39.82
C ASP A 856 -1.98 -21.67 38.43
N VAL A 857 -3.01 -21.95 37.64
CA VAL A 857 -2.91 -22.49 36.28
C VAL A 857 -3.51 -21.50 35.28
N TYR A 858 -2.90 -21.43 34.11
CA TYR A 858 -3.21 -20.53 33.02
C TYR A 858 -3.33 -21.36 31.75
N TYR A 859 -4.40 -21.17 30.99
CA TYR A 859 -4.70 -22.00 29.83
C TYR A 859 -4.33 -21.35 28.49
N THR A 860 -4.17 -20.03 28.46
CA THR A 860 -3.56 -19.29 27.34
C THR A 860 -2.08 -18.99 27.61
N LYS A 861 -1.37 -18.53 26.57
CA LYS A 861 0.06 -18.22 26.58
C LYS A 861 0.32 -16.75 26.92
N ASN A 862 1.37 -16.49 27.69
CA ASN A 862 1.96 -15.18 28.00
C ASN A 862 1.11 -14.19 28.83
N ASP A 863 -0.23 -14.31 28.92
CA ASP A 863 -0.97 -13.68 30.02
C ASP A 863 -0.90 -14.54 31.30
N TYR A 864 -0.21 -14.01 32.31
CA TYR A 864 -0.15 -14.59 33.66
C TYR A 864 -0.71 -13.63 34.72
N THR A 865 -1.57 -12.68 34.32
CA THR A 865 -2.11 -11.62 35.17
C THR A 865 -3.38 -12.02 35.93
N LYS A 866 -4.16 -12.95 35.35
CA LYS A 866 -5.31 -13.63 35.95
C LYS A 866 -5.14 -15.13 35.68
N ALA A 867 -5.37 -15.97 36.69
CA ALA A 867 -5.36 -17.42 36.52
C ALA A 867 -6.76 -17.94 36.18
N ASP A 868 -6.81 -19.02 35.41
CA ASP A 868 -8.05 -19.70 35.02
C ASP A 868 -8.49 -20.68 36.12
N GLU A 869 -7.52 -21.35 36.75
CA GLU A 869 -7.72 -22.09 38.00
C GLU A 869 -6.72 -21.61 39.06
N THR A 870 -7.20 -21.41 40.30
CA THR A 870 -6.38 -21.01 41.45
C THR A 870 -6.43 -22.06 42.55
N ASP A 871 -5.27 -22.38 43.14
CA ASP A 871 -5.11 -23.41 44.17
C ASP A 871 -5.56 -24.82 43.73
N THR A 872 -5.31 -25.14 42.45
CA THR A 872 -5.68 -26.42 41.84
C THR A 872 -4.58 -27.48 41.99
N GLN A 873 -4.97 -28.74 42.19
CA GLN A 873 -4.04 -29.89 42.24
C GLN A 873 -3.95 -30.64 40.91
N THR A 874 -4.83 -30.37 39.93
CA THR A 874 -4.80 -31.02 38.61
C THR A 874 -5.29 -30.07 37.52
N ALA A 875 -4.62 -30.04 36.38
CA ALA A 875 -5.03 -29.26 35.21
C ALA A 875 -5.08 -30.12 33.94
N VAL A 876 -5.93 -29.74 32.98
CA VAL A 876 -5.99 -30.39 31.66
C VAL A 876 -4.98 -29.73 30.72
N ALA A 877 -4.24 -30.54 29.96
CA ALA A 877 -3.32 -30.05 28.92
C ALA A 877 -4.12 -29.45 27.76
N ARG A 878 -3.80 -28.20 27.43
CA ARG A 878 -4.53 -27.40 26.44
C ARG A 878 -3.58 -26.84 25.41
N ASP A 879 -4.08 -26.62 24.20
CA ASP A 879 -3.36 -25.84 23.20
C ASP A 879 -3.10 -24.43 23.74
N SER A 880 -1.89 -23.90 23.57
CA SER A 880 -1.48 -22.68 24.27
C SER A 880 -2.05 -21.39 23.70
N ASP A 881 -2.62 -21.47 22.49
CA ASP A 881 -2.95 -20.31 21.69
C ASP A 881 -4.47 -20.15 21.61
N THR A 882 -5.20 -21.27 21.65
CA THR A 882 -6.67 -21.34 21.75
C THR A 882 -7.21 -21.63 23.15
N GLY A 883 -6.39 -22.21 24.04
CA GLY A 883 -6.83 -22.70 25.35
C GLY A 883 -7.72 -23.95 25.30
N MET A 884 -7.98 -24.53 24.13
CA MET A 884 -8.81 -25.74 23.97
C MET A 884 -8.07 -26.99 24.47
N PRO A 885 -8.77 -27.97 25.09
CA PRO A 885 -8.13 -29.16 25.64
C PRO A 885 -7.74 -30.13 24.52
N VAL A 886 -6.58 -30.79 24.65
CA VAL A 886 -5.99 -31.59 23.57
C VAL A 886 -5.68 -33.02 24.00
N VAL A 887 -5.67 -33.92 23.01
CA VAL A 887 -5.44 -35.36 23.17
C VAL A 887 -4.09 -35.84 22.60
N SER A 888 -3.28 -34.98 21.97
CA SER A 888 -1.91 -35.33 21.55
C SER A 888 -0.99 -34.14 21.20
N GLY A 889 0.30 -34.43 20.99
CA GLY A 889 1.23 -33.63 20.17
C GLY A 889 1.80 -32.33 20.74
N ASP A 890 0.96 -31.30 20.89
CA ASP A 890 1.40 -29.90 21.11
C ASP A 890 0.89 -29.21 22.37
N GLY A 891 0.10 -29.93 23.19
CA GLY A 891 -0.48 -29.42 24.44
C GLY A 891 0.53 -28.81 25.40
N GLN A 892 0.07 -27.86 26.21
CA GLN A 892 0.88 -27.12 27.16
C GLN A 892 0.20 -27.04 28.52
N ILE A 893 1.02 -26.83 29.56
CA ILE A 893 0.58 -26.57 30.93
C ILE A 893 1.37 -25.35 31.40
N ASN A 894 0.69 -24.21 31.54
CA ASN A 894 1.27 -22.99 32.11
C ASN A 894 0.80 -22.87 33.56
N PHE A 895 1.75 -22.72 34.48
CA PHE A 895 1.43 -22.65 35.91
C PHE A 895 2.38 -21.70 36.65
N LYS A 896 1.87 -21.08 37.69
CA LYS A 896 2.63 -20.23 38.60
C LYS A 896 2.64 -20.85 39.98
N VAL A 897 3.84 -21.00 40.53
CA VAL A 897 4.03 -21.48 41.89
C VAL A 897 4.03 -20.28 42.85
N ASN A 898 3.23 -20.35 43.90
CA ASN A 898 3.17 -19.33 44.95
C ASN A 898 3.70 -19.90 46.29
N PRO A 899 5.02 -19.84 46.56
CA PRO A 899 5.57 -20.24 47.85
C PRO A 899 4.96 -19.45 49.02
N ALA A 900 4.66 -20.15 50.10
CA ALA A 900 4.15 -19.56 51.34
C ALA A 900 5.15 -18.56 51.96
N GLU A 901 4.63 -17.66 52.81
CA GLU A 901 5.45 -16.60 53.40
C GLU A 901 6.64 -17.14 54.20
N GLY A 902 7.82 -16.59 53.93
CA GLY A 902 9.09 -17.06 54.50
C GLY A 902 9.84 -18.11 53.67
N TYR A 903 9.24 -18.63 52.60
CA TYR A 903 9.85 -19.63 51.72
C TYR A 903 10.22 -19.07 50.32
N GLU A 904 11.03 -19.83 49.58
CA GLU A 904 11.25 -19.74 48.14
C GLU A 904 11.42 -21.13 47.54
N LEU A 905 11.40 -21.24 46.22
CA LEU A 905 11.69 -22.48 45.52
C LEU A 905 13.12 -22.96 45.83
N ALA A 906 13.26 -24.25 46.11
CA ALA A 906 14.56 -24.89 46.30
C ALA A 906 15.31 -25.11 44.98
N GLY A 907 14.56 -25.16 43.86
CA GLY A 907 15.05 -25.25 42.49
C GLY A 907 13.87 -25.16 41.51
N THR A 908 14.13 -25.43 40.22
CA THR A 908 13.07 -25.60 39.21
C THR A 908 12.17 -26.79 39.57
N PRO A 909 10.84 -26.72 39.36
CA PRO A 909 9.94 -27.87 39.48
C PRO A 909 10.41 -29.05 38.62
N SER A 910 10.38 -30.25 39.18
CA SER A 910 10.69 -31.48 38.44
C SER A 910 9.42 -32.09 37.86
N VAL A 911 9.43 -32.43 36.58
CA VAL A 911 8.29 -32.97 35.84
C VAL A 911 8.56 -34.41 35.44
N SER A 912 7.52 -35.23 35.50
CA SER A 912 7.50 -36.64 35.08
C SER A 912 6.30 -36.88 34.17
N GLY A 913 6.44 -37.77 33.18
CA GLY A 913 5.49 -37.95 32.07
C GLY A 913 6.04 -37.40 30.75
N ASP A 914 5.25 -37.51 29.68
CA ASP A 914 5.72 -37.23 28.31
C ASP A 914 5.55 -35.75 27.93
N TYR A 915 6.66 -35.01 27.94
CA TYR A 915 6.75 -33.61 27.50
C TYR A 915 8.09 -33.31 26.82
N LYS A 916 8.17 -32.31 25.93
CA LYS A 916 9.42 -31.98 25.21
C LYS A 916 10.29 -30.92 25.89
N ASN A 917 9.70 -29.87 26.46
CA ASN A 917 10.45 -28.80 27.13
C ASN A 917 9.72 -28.31 28.39
N ILE A 918 10.49 -27.93 29.42
CA ILE A 918 10.05 -27.02 30.48
C ILE A 918 10.78 -25.69 30.32
N LYS A 919 10.02 -24.59 30.38
CA LYS A 919 10.48 -23.20 30.39
C LYS A 919 10.21 -22.60 31.76
N GLY A 920 11.19 -21.92 32.35
CA GLY A 920 11.07 -21.30 33.68
C GLY A 920 11.07 -19.78 33.63
N ALA A 921 11.18 -19.15 34.81
CA ALA A 921 11.12 -17.69 34.95
C ALA A 921 12.10 -16.87 34.09
N ALA A 922 13.20 -17.47 33.61
CA ALA A 922 14.14 -16.85 32.69
C ALA A 922 13.64 -16.87 31.22
N ASP A 923 12.82 -17.85 30.87
CA ASP A 923 12.26 -18.09 29.53
C ASP A 923 10.85 -17.49 29.38
N THR A 924 10.08 -17.46 30.47
CA THR A 924 8.72 -16.85 30.56
C THR A 924 8.77 -15.37 30.94
N GLY A 925 9.91 -14.89 31.44
CA GLY A 925 10.10 -13.52 31.93
C GLY A 925 9.42 -13.20 33.28
N VAL A 926 8.71 -14.15 33.88
CA VAL A 926 7.90 -13.94 35.10
C VAL A 926 8.31 -14.88 36.23
N GLU A 927 8.57 -14.30 37.40
CA GLU A 927 9.06 -15.00 38.59
C GLU A 927 8.09 -16.11 39.04
N ASN A 928 8.63 -17.32 39.25
CA ASN A 928 7.91 -18.57 39.56
C ASN A 928 6.85 -19.04 38.54
N VAL A 929 6.81 -18.48 37.33
CA VAL A 929 5.96 -18.99 36.22
C VAL A 929 6.75 -20.00 35.40
N TYR A 930 6.12 -21.15 35.17
CA TYR A 930 6.65 -22.26 34.40
C TYR A 930 5.69 -22.64 33.28
N ARG A 931 6.24 -23.00 32.12
CA ARG A 931 5.50 -23.47 30.94
C ARG A 931 6.08 -24.80 30.47
N ILE A 932 5.29 -25.86 30.54
CA ILE A 932 5.62 -27.16 29.96
C ILE A 932 5.01 -27.22 28.56
N THR A 933 5.77 -27.65 27.56
CA THR A 933 5.35 -27.64 26.15
C THR A 933 5.48 -29.00 25.48
N LYS A 934 4.58 -29.27 24.52
CA LYS A 934 4.46 -30.55 23.81
C LYS A 934 4.22 -31.71 24.78
N VAL A 935 3.16 -31.57 25.56
CA VAL A 935 2.61 -32.58 26.46
C VAL A 935 1.90 -33.63 25.61
N ALA A 936 2.38 -34.87 25.70
CA ALA A 936 1.90 -36.01 24.90
C ALA A 936 1.37 -37.17 25.78
N GLY A 937 1.16 -36.91 27.07
CA GLY A 937 0.57 -37.82 28.03
C GLY A 937 0.39 -37.16 29.40
N ASN A 938 -0.15 -37.89 30.37
CA ASN A 938 -0.38 -37.39 31.73
C ASN A 938 0.93 -37.04 32.44
N LEU A 939 0.93 -35.94 33.20
CA LEU A 939 2.12 -35.41 33.88
C LEU A 939 1.98 -35.44 35.42
N THR A 940 3.13 -35.50 36.10
CA THR A 940 3.27 -35.24 37.54
C THR A 940 4.35 -34.18 37.75
N ILE A 941 4.01 -33.10 38.46
CA ILE A 941 4.83 -31.91 38.62
C ILE A 941 5.13 -31.72 40.11
N LYS A 942 6.37 -32.00 40.54
CA LYS A 942 6.80 -31.91 41.95
C LYS A 942 7.57 -30.63 42.23
N ILE A 943 7.23 -29.98 43.34
CA ILE A 943 7.62 -28.59 43.68
C ILE A 943 8.14 -28.55 45.13
N ALA A 944 9.41 -28.19 45.30
CA ALA A 944 10.09 -28.13 46.59
C ALA A 944 10.48 -26.71 46.99
N THR A 945 10.40 -26.39 48.29
CA THR A 945 10.68 -25.06 48.85
C THR A 945 11.74 -25.07 49.97
N LYS A 946 12.35 -23.91 50.25
CA LYS A 946 13.37 -23.66 51.28
C LYS A 946 13.25 -22.25 51.88
N LYS A 947 14.05 -21.93 52.92
CA LYS A 947 14.13 -20.60 53.57
C LYS A 947 15.31 -19.75 53.03
N LYS A 948 15.49 -18.51 53.54
CA LYS A 948 16.35 -17.45 52.96
C LYS A 948 17.37 -16.86 53.97
N ASP A 949 18.59 -16.53 53.52
CA ASP A 949 19.78 -16.16 54.34
C ASP A 949 20.56 -14.90 53.82
N ASP A 950 21.63 -14.43 54.51
CA ASP A 950 22.25 -13.07 54.38
C ASP A 950 23.83 -12.95 54.28
N ALA A 951 24.34 -11.90 53.58
CA ALA A 951 25.67 -11.17 53.65
C ALA A 951 27.04 -11.68 53.03
N GLY A 952 27.95 -10.75 52.57
CA GLY A 952 29.38 -11.02 52.12
C GLY A 952 30.17 -9.88 51.36
N ASP A 953 31.53 -9.96 51.19
CA ASP A 953 32.52 -8.84 50.87
C ASP A 953 33.51 -9.05 49.63
N THR A 954 34.38 -8.04 49.25
CA THR A 954 35.64 -7.99 48.38
C THR A 954 35.73 -7.22 47.00
N ASP A 955 36.95 -6.77 46.54
CA ASP A 955 37.28 -6.09 45.21
C ASP A 955 38.80 -6.14 44.77
N SER A 956 39.15 -6.08 43.46
CA SER A 956 40.54 -6.07 42.83
C SER A 956 40.55 -6.00 41.25
N THR A 957 41.59 -5.72 40.41
CA THR A 957 43.05 -5.32 40.51
C THR A 957 43.55 -4.39 39.32
N GLY A 958 44.44 -4.80 38.37
CA GLY A 958 45.19 -3.96 37.36
C GLY A 958 45.10 -4.43 35.87
N ASP A 959 45.13 -3.59 34.80
CA ASP A 959 46.03 -2.48 34.31
C ASP A 959 47.43 -3.05 33.85
N SER A 960 48.01 -3.00 32.62
CA SER A 960 47.91 -2.18 31.34
C SER A 960 47.72 -3.05 30.04
N GLY A 961 48.30 -2.97 28.81
CA GLY A 961 49.33 -2.20 28.00
C GLY A 961 49.72 -3.04 26.70
N ASN A 962 50.47 -2.67 25.62
CA ASN A 962 51.02 -1.44 24.97
C ASN A 962 51.66 -1.74 23.53
N THR A 963 51.98 -0.72 22.68
CA THR A 963 52.76 -0.71 21.36
C THR A 963 52.13 -1.33 20.07
N GLY A 964 52.41 -0.87 18.82
CA GLY A 964 53.01 0.39 18.31
C GLY A 964 53.60 0.37 16.85
N SER A 965 53.35 1.44 16.04
CA SER A 965 54.00 1.81 14.74
C SER A 965 53.80 0.88 13.49
N SER A 966 54.02 1.30 12.21
CA SER A 966 53.89 2.60 11.48
C SER A 966 54.28 2.47 9.98
N ALA A 967 53.88 3.45 9.15
CA ALA A 967 54.42 3.87 7.81
C ALA A 967 53.62 3.51 6.53
N ASP A 968 53.76 4.42 5.55
CA ASP A 968 53.06 4.57 4.26
C ASP A 968 53.80 3.81 3.10
N ILE A 969 53.49 3.83 1.79
CA ILE A 969 52.76 4.74 0.86
C ILE A 969 52.16 3.92 -0.30
N ALA A 970 50.96 4.27 -0.80
CA ALA A 970 50.58 4.21 -2.23
C ALA A 970 49.20 4.84 -2.50
N GLU A 971 49.09 5.76 -3.47
CA GLU A 971 47.82 6.12 -4.13
C GLU A 971 47.78 5.48 -5.53
N THR A 972 46.66 4.87 -5.91
CA THR A 972 46.15 4.79 -7.30
C THR A 972 44.77 4.12 -7.32
N GLY A 973 43.91 4.51 -8.27
CA GLY A 973 42.60 3.89 -8.51
C GLY A 973 41.42 4.65 -7.88
N ALA A 974 40.46 5.04 -8.72
CA ALA A 974 39.17 5.56 -8.29
C ALA A 974 38.14 4.43 -8.18
N GLY A 975 37.19 4.55 -7.25
CA GLY A 975 36.08 3.60 -7.10
C GLY A 975 35.03 4.08 -6.12
N THR A 976 33.77 4.10 -6.57
CA THR A 976 32.49 4.08 -5.82
C THR A 976 32.36 4.88 -4.51
N LYS A 977 31.36 5.78 -4.46
CA LYS A 977 30.80 6.28 -3.20
C LYS A 977 29.94 5.19 -2.56
N ASN A 978 30.10 4.95 -1.25
CA ASN A 978 29.28 3.98 -0.52
C ASN A 978 28.02 4.64 0.06
N ASP A 979 26.93 3.87 0.14
CA ASP A 979 25.70 4.24 0.84
C ASP A 979 25.95 4.54 2.35
N PRO A 980 25.47 5.68 2.89
CA PRO A 980 25.55 5.99 4.31
C PRO A 980 24.77 5.06 5.27
N ALA A 981 23.66 4.45 4.82
CA ALA A 981 22.77 3.68 5.71
C ALA A 981 23.41 2.37 6.19
N SER A 982 24.08 1.65 5.28
CA SER A 982 24.82 0.39 5.49
C SER A 982 25.87 0.39 6.62
N LEU A 983 26.17 1.55 7.20
CA LEU A 983 27.19 1.77 8.20
C LEU A 983 26.63 1.84 9.65
N LEU A 984 25.34 2.12 9.81
CA LEU A 984 24.68 2.48 11.08
C LEU A 984 24.32 1.25 11.95
N GLY A 985 23.77 1.49 13.14
CA GLY A 985 23.36 0.44 14.10
C GLY A 985 21.84 0.32 14.24
N ALA A 986 21.38 -0.73 14.93
CA ALA A 986 19.97 -1.07 15.17
C ALA A 986 19.24 -0.14 16.17
N ASP A 987 19.59 1.15 16.17
CA ASP A 987 18.78 2.25 16.69
C ASP A 987 18.80 3.48 15.75
N GLY A 988 19.15 3.25 14.47
CA GLY A 988 19.34 4.29 13.45
C GLY A 988 20.67 5.05 13.58
N THR A 989 21.53 4.76 14.57
CA THR A 989 22.70 5.61 14.86
C THR A 989 24.04 4.88 14.79
N ALA A 990 25.09 5.61 14.39
CA ALA A 990 26.48 5.19 14.46
C ALA A 990 27.03 4.95 15.89
N PHE A 991 26.18 5.11 16.92
CA PHE A 991 26.49 4.83 18.33
C PHE A 991 25.65 3.69 18.92
N GLY A 992 24.67 3.19 18.17
CA GLY A 992 23.74 2.14 18.57
C GLY A 992 24.35 0.76 18.61
N THR A 993 23.63 -0.20 19.18
CA THR A 993 23.99 -1.61 19.10
C THR A 993 23.89 -2.07 17.62
N GLY A 994 24.96 -2.58 17.04
CA GLY A 994 25.05 -3.04 15.64
C GLY A 994 26.06 -2.25 14.79
N ALA A 995 26.25 -0.95 15.04
CA ALA A 995 26.99 -0.04 14.16
C ALA A 995 28.45 -0.47 13.92
N SER A 996 29.00 -0.21 12.72
CA SER A 996 30.40 -0.54 12.40
C SER A 996 31.41 0.38 13.11
N GLU A 997 32.63 -0.10 13.39
CA GLU A 997 33.70 0.76 13.96
C GLU A 997 33.98 1.97 13.05
N ALA A 998 33.89 1.83 11.72
CA ALA A 998 34.09 2.91 10.75
C ALA A 998 33.02 4.02 10.84
N ALA A 999 31.74 3.64 10.91
CA ALA A 999 30.64 4.60 11.09
C ALA A 999 30.80 5.41 12.37
N MET A 1000 31.15 4.70 13.45
CA MET A 1000 31.37 5.27 14.76
C MET A 1000 32.57 6.24 14.75
N GLU A 1001 33.68 5.93 14.07
CA GLU A 1001 34.82 6.87 13.92
C GLU A 1001 34.42 8.14 13.15
N ASN A 1002 33.67 8.00 12.06
CA ASN A 1002 33.16 9.11 11.25
C ASN A 1002 32.23 10.00 12.08
N ALA A 1003 31.27 9.41 12.79
CA ALA A 1003 30.36 10.14 13.66
C ALA A 1003 31.09 10.85 14.81
N VAL A 1004 32.05 10.21 15.48
CA VAL A 1004 32.82 10.84 16.57
C VAL A 1004 33.68 12.02 16.08
N THR A 1005 34.25 11.93 14.89
CA THR A 1005 35.07 13.02 14.32
C THR A 1005 34.22 14.15 13.72
N ALA A 1006 32.97 13.89 13.37
CA ALA A 1006 31.97 14.91 13.04
C ALA A 1006 31.56 15.76 14.26
N LEU A 1007 31.48 15.20 15.48
CA LEU A 1007 30.98 15.89 16.68
C LEU A 1007 31.67 17.24 16.99
N THR A 1008 30.97 18.33 16.65
CA THR A 1008 31.35 19.72 16.94
C THR A 1008 30.84 20.23 18.29
N SER A 1009 29.94 19.51 18.96
CA SER A 1009 29.29 19.96 20.21
C SER A 1009 29.87 19.28 21.47
N ASP A 1010 29.37 19.72 22.63
CA ASP A 1010 29.56 19.07 23.94
C ASP A 1010 28.28 18.31 24.38
N ALA A 1011 27.33 18.08 23.47
CA ALA A 1011 26.05 17.41 23.76
C ALA A 1011 26.18 15.88 23.76
N ASP A 1012 25.11 15.20 24.17
CA ASP A 1012 25.00 13.74 24.18
C ASP A 1012 24.59 13.25 22.79
N PRO A 1013 25.41 12.44 22.08
CA PRO A 1013 24.98 11.86 20.82
C PRO A 1013 23.76 10.92 20.99
N ALA A 1014 22.99 10.74 19.92
CA ALA A 1014 21.98 9.69 19.83
C ALA A 1014 22.63 8.29 19.99
N GLY A 1015 21.84 7.26 20.24
CA GLY A 1015 22.28 5.88 20.58
C GLY A 1015 23.08 5.70 21.89
N THR A 1016 23.75 6.74 22.39
CA THR A 1016 24.51 6.64 23.65
C THR A 1016 23.60 6.44 24.87
N VAL A 1017 23.99 5.56 25.79
CA VAL A 1017 23.24 5.23 27.03
C VAL A 1017 24.13 5.28 28.27
N PHE A 1018 23.55 5.55 29.44
CA PHE A 1018 24.26 5.55 30.72
C PHE A 1018 24.20 4.19 31.44
N ASN A 1019 23.08 3.48 31.31
CA ASN A 1019 22.72 2.31 32.10
C ASN A 1019 23.64 1.09 31.87
N LYS A 1020 24.01 0.80 30.61
CA LYS A 1020 24.87 -0.31 30.17
C LYS A 1020 26.33 -0.09 30.63
N LEU A 1021 26.95 1.04 30.25
CA LEU A 1021 28.39 1.30 30.45
C LEU A 1021 28.75 2.08 31.72
N GLN A 1022 27.90 2.98 32.23
CA GLN A 1022 28.12 3.70 33.50
C GLN A 1022 29.50 4.42 33.60
N LEU A 1023 29.98 4.98 32.48
CA LEU A 1023 31.26 5.69 32.39
C LEU A 1023 31.33 6.82 33.44
N LYS A 1024 32.37 6.81 34.28
CA LYS A 1024 32.58 7.84 35.32
C LYS A 1024 34.05 8.14 35.61
N ALA A 1025 34.29 9.36 36.09
CA ALA A 1025 35.58 9.72 36.68
C ALA A 1025 35.74 9.07 38.07
N LYS A 1026 36.73 8.19 38.23
CA LYS A 1026 37.11 7.55 39.50
C LYS A 1026 38.09 8.41 40.31
N THR A 1027 39.10 8.99 39.68
CA THR A 1027 40.14 9.78 40.36
C THR A 1027 40.52 11.00 39.55
N ILE A 1028 40.49 12.19 40.16
CA ILE A 1028 40.72 13.47 39.47
C ILE A 1028 41.90 14.18 40.14
N LYS A 1029 43.00 14.34 39.39
CA LYS A 1029 44.19 15.11 39.78
C LYS A 1029 44.26 16.41 38.98
N ASN A 1030 45.29 17.22 39.23
CA ASN A 1030 45.55 18.47 38.51
C ASN A 1030 46.05 18.22 37.06
N THR A 1031 46.70 17.08 36.81
CA THR A 1031 47.29 16.74 35.50
C THR A 1031 46.83 15.40 34.92
N SER A 1032 45.87 14.72 35.56
CA SER A 1032 45.36 13.41 35.11
C SER A 1032 43.96 13.09 35.64
N ILE A 1033 43.22 12.27 34.89
CA ILE A 1033 41.88 11.78 35.23
C ILE A 1033 41.85 10.25 34.99
N LYS A 1034 41.56 9.46 36.04
CA LYS A 1034 41.27 8.02 35.93
C LYS A 1034 39.77 7.81 35.72
N LEU A 1035 39.42 7.19 34.61
CA LEU A 1035 38.09 6.79 34.18
C LEU A 1035 37.80 5.35 34.59
N GLY A 1036 36.52 4.98 34.66
CA GLY A 1036 36.10 3.58 34.73
C GLY A 1036 34.64 3.38 34.36
N TRP A 1037 34.31 2.17 33.92
CA TRP A 1037 33.00 1.77 33.41
C TRP A 1037 32.60 0.38 33.92
N LYS A 1038 31.32 0.01 33.76
CA LYS A 1038 30.84 -1.37 33.91
C LYS A 1038 31.31 -2.19 32.70
N LYS A 1039 31.54 -3.49 32.88
CA LYS A 1039 31.67 -4.42 31.75
C LYS A 1039 30.31 -4.50 31.03
N VAL A 1040 30.35 -4.49 29.70
CA VAL A 1040 29.24 -4.95 28.85
C VAL A 1040 29.54 -6.38 28.41
N ASP A 1041 28.52 -7.22 28.39
CA ASP A 1041 28.67 -8.62 28.05
C ASP A 1041 28.63 -8.79 26.51
N GLY A 1042 29.34 -9.80 25.99
CA GLY A 1042 29.73 -9.88 24.58
C GLY A 1042 30.89 -8.96 24.15
N ALA A 1043 31.21 -7.90 24.90
CA ALA A 1043 32.24 -6.93 24.49
C ALA A 1043 33.67 -7.48 24.54
N ALA A 1044 34.35 -7.46 23.38
CA ALA A 1044 35.73 -7.90 23.20
C ALA A 1044 36.72 -6.73 23.35
N LYS A 1045 36.37 -5.54 22.84
CA LYS A 1045 37.19 -4.31 22.91
C LYS A 1045 36.32 -3.09 23.25
N TYR A 1046 36.97 -2.03 23.72
CA TYR A 1046 36.38 -0.72 23.99
C TYR A 1046 37.23 0.35 23.33
N VAL A 1047 36.63 1.35 22.69
CA VAL A 1047 37.34 2.50 22.11
C VAL A 1047 37.03 3.76 22.90
N LEU A 1048 38.08 4.47 23.32
CA LEU A 1048 38.00 5.68 24.13
C LEU A 1048 38.42 6.90 23.32
N TYR A 1049 37.56 7.92 23.31
CA TYR A 1049 37.80 9.21 22.68
C TYR A 1049 37.78 10.34 23.72
N ALA A 1050 38.64 11.36 23.55
CA ALA A 1050 38.65 12.52 24.43
C ALA A 1050 39.19 13.80 23.77
N ASN A 1051 38.81 14.96 24.32
CA ASN A 1051 39.52 16.23 24.16
C ASN A 1051 39.16 17.18 25.32
N ARG A 1052 39.58 18.44 25.27
CA ARG A 1052 39.04 19.52 26.12
C ARG A 1052 37.56 19.76 25.79
N CYS A 1053 36.79 20.26 26.75
CA CYS A 1053 35.41 20.69 26.50
C CYS A 1053 35.36 21.98 25.68
N GLY A 1054 34.29 22.17 24.90
CA GLY A 1054 34.06 23.31 24.01
C GLY A 1054 34.16 22.92 22.52
N SER A 1055 33.36 23.59 21.69
CA SER A 1055 33.13 23.20 20.29
C SER A 1055 34.38 23.15 19.40
N LYS A 1056 35.33 24.07 19.62
CA LYS A 1056 36.63 24.10 18.93
C LYS A 1056 37.57 22.91 19.24
N TYR A 1057 37.14 21.96 20.07
CA TYR A 1057 37.90 20.78 20.47
C TYR A 1057 37.13 19.51 20.11
N LYS A 1058 37.12 19.16 18.81
CA LYS A 1058 36.64 17.87 18.28
C LYS A 1058 37.28 16.68 19.01
N TYR A 1059 36.56 15.56 19.11
CA TYR A 1059 37.08 14.34 19.73
C TYR A 1059 38.29 13.76 18.98
N LYS A 1060 39.12 12.98 19.68
CA LYS A 1060 40.22 12.19 19.11
C LYS A 1060 40.26 10.80 19.77
N LYS A 1061 40.57 9.75 19.00
CA LYS A 1061 40.82 8.39 19.51
C LYS A 1061 42.05 8.43 20.43
N ILE A 1062 41.91 7.91 21.65
CA ILE A 1062 42.94 7.94 22.70
C ILE A 1062 43.51 6.55 22.96
N ALA A 1063 42.65 5.53 22.94
CA ALA A 1063 43.05 4.13 23.06
C ALA A 1063 41.92 3.19 22.61
N THR A 1064 42.30 2.04 22.06
CA THR A 1064 41.48 0.82 22.07
C THR A 1064 41.95 -0.05 23.24
N LEU A 1065 41.01 -0.65 23.98
CA LEU A 1065 41.22 -1.21 25.32
C LEU A 1065 40.41 -2.49 25.52
N THR A 1066 40.92 -3.47 26.26
CA THR A 1066 40.15 -4.63 26.75
C THR A 1066 39.73 -4.48 28.23
N GLY A 1067 40.43 -3.63 28.99
CA GLY A 1067 40.19 -3.37 30.42
C GLY A 1067 39.06 -2.38 30.71
N LYS A 1068 38.63 -2.32 31.99
CA LYS A 1068 37.46 -1.56 32.48
C LYS A 1068 37.79 -0.15 33.04
N THR A 1069 39.05 0.29 32.93
CA THR A 1069 39.53 1.60 33.39
C THR A 1069 40.66 2.14 32.50
N TYR A 1070 40.81 3.46 32.45
CA TYR A 1070 41.91 4.13 31.77
C TYR A 1070 42.34 5.39 32.53
N THR A 1071 43.61 5.80 32.45
CA THR A 1071 44.11 7.02 33.10
C THR A 1071 44.70 7.99 32.09
N TYR A 1072 43.94 9.01 31.71
CA TYR A 1072 44.39 10.05 30.80
C TYR A 1072 45.29 11.06 31.55
N LYS A 1073 46.49 11.32 31.02
CA LYS A 1073 47.57 12.09 31.65
C LYS A 1073 47.93 13.32 30.80
N GLY A 1074 48.81 14.21 31.31
CA GLY A 1074 49.29 15.39 30.58
C GLY A 1074 48.27 16.54 30.53
N LEU A 1075 47.29 16.54 31.43
CA LEU A 1075 46.16 17.48 31.38
C LEU A 1075 46.51 18.83 31.99
N LYS A 1076 45.96 19.92 31.43
CA LYS A 1076 46.05 21.25 32.04
C LYS A 1076 45.25 21.31 33.34
N LYS A 1077 45.81 21.97 34.37
CA LYS A 1077 45.21 22.26 35.69
C LYS A 1077 43.92 23.09 35.56
N GLY A 1078 42.91 22.81 36.38
CA GLY A 1078 41.64 23.55 36.41
C GLY A 1078 40.81 23.52 35.11
N THR A 1079 41.07 22.58 34.20
CA THR A 1079 40.53 22.57 32.83
C THR A 1079 39.54 21.42 32.64
N TYR A 1080 38.41 21.67 31.97
CA TYR A 1080 37.42 20.66 31.59
C TYR A 1080 37.84 19.83 30.36
N TYR A 1081 37.63 18.52 30.45
CA TYR A 1081 37.82 17.53 29.39
C TYR A 1081 36.54 16.71 29.18
N LYS A 1082 36.21 16.43 27.92
CA LYS A 1082 35.12 15.56 27.50
C LYS A 1082 35.65 14.19 27.08
N PHE A 1083 34.92 13.14 27.43
CA PHE A 1083 35.26 11.74 27.19
C PHE A 1083 34.03 10.99 26.63
N LEU A 1084 34.26 10.09 25.67
CA LEU A 1084 33.25 9.22 25.07
C LEU A 1084 33.86 7.82 24.94
N LEU A 1085 33.10 6.79 25.28
CA LEU A 1085 33.55 5.40 25.28
C LEU A 1085 32.54 4.53 24.54
N VAL A 1086 33.02 3.70 23.64
CA VAL A 1086 32.21 2.73 22.88
C VAL A 1086 32.71 1.32 23.19
N ALA A 1087 31.81 0.35 23.34
CA ALA A 1087 32.12 -1.07 23.47
C ALA A 1087 31.81 -1.78 22.15
N LEU A 1088 32.75 -2.58 21.65
CA LEU A 1088 32.62 -3.35 20.41
C LEU A 1088 32.71 -4.86 20.69
N ASP A 1089 32.09 -5.65 19.83
CA ASP A 1089 32.20 -7.11 19.81
C ASP A 1089 33.53 -7.60 19.19
N LYS A 1090 33.61 -8.90 18.91
CA LYS A 1090 34.75 -9.55 18.24
C LYS A 1090 34.87 -9.23 16.74
N ASN A 1091 33.77 -8.85 16.08
CA ASN A 1091 33.72 -8.57 14.65
C ASN A 1091 34.06 -7.09 14.35
N GLY A 1092 33.87 -6.20 15.32
CA GLY A 1092 34.07 -4.75 15.19
C GLY A 1092 32.79 -3.93 15.36
N ASN A 1093 31.66 -4.57 15.64
CA ASN A 1093 30.35 -3.93 15.72
C ASN A 1093 30.09 -3.41 17.13
N VAL A 1094 29.42 -2.27 17.26
CA VAL A 1094 29.11 -1.63 18.53
C VAL A 1094 28.09 -2.46 19.32
N ILE A 1095 28.35 -2.71 20.59
CA ILE A 1095 27.36 -3.31 21.52
C ILE A 1095 26.70 -2.23 22.37
N SER A 1096 27.43 -1.17 22.71
CA SER A 1096 26.91 -0.02 23.46
C SER A 1096 27.86 1.16 23.39
N SER A 1097 27.32 2.37 23.22
CA SER A 1097 28.06 3.61 23.45
C SER A 1097 27.66 4.26 24.77
N ALA A 1098 28.64 4.77 25.54
CA ALA A 1098 28.39 5.44 26.80
C ALA A 1098 27.96 6.89 26.58
N LYS A 1099 26.97 7.37 27.34
CA LYS A 1099 26.72 8.81 27.50
C LYS A 1099 28.04 9.52 27.86
N PRO A 1100 28.46 10.59 27.17
CA PRO A 1100 29.74 11.26 27.41
C PRO A 1100 29.95 11.70 28.87
N ILE A 1101 31.19 11.98 29.28
CA ILE A 1101 31.43 12.69 30.55
C ILE A 1101 32.37 13.90 30.43
N HIS A 1102 32.05 14.94 31.18
CA HIS A 1102 32.74 16.24 31.24
C HIS A 1102 33.31 16.42 32.64
N VAL A 1103 34.64 16.56 32.74
CA VAL A 1103 35.37 16.43 33.99
C VAL A 1103 36.47 17.50 34.06
N ALA A 1104 36.49 18.30 35.13
CA ALA A 1104 37.56 19.26 35.35
C ALA A 1104 38.72 18.66 36.14
N THR A 1105 39.96 18.96 35.77
CA THR A 1105 41.14 18.67 36.60
C THR A 1105 41.15 19.54 37.86
N THR A 1106 41.72 19.04 38.96
CA THR A 1106 41.73 19.75 40.25
C THR A 1106 42.73 20.91 40.30
N GLY A 1107 42.55 21.80 41.29
CA GLY A 1107 43.50 22.86 41.63
C GLY A 1107 43.31 24.20 40.90
N GLY A 1108 42.32 24.32 40.01
CA GLY A 1108 41.81 25.61 39.53
C GLY A 1108 40.45 25.97 40.14
N THR A 1109 39.76 26.94 39.54
CA THR A 1109 38.42 27.38 39.96
C THR A 1109 37.28 26.43 39.54
N ALA A 1110 37.53 25.54 38.58
CA ALA A 1110 36.55 24.58 38.08
C ALA A 1110 36.26 23.46 39.09
N GLY A 1111 34.99 23.32 39.49
CA GLY A 1111 34.51 22.26 40.37
C GLY A 1111 34.17 20.95 39.64
N ASN A 1112 33.76 19.94 40.41
CA ASN A 1112 33.18 18.69 39.89
C ASN A 1112 32.09 18.24 40.85
N VAL A 1113 31.07 17.53 40.35
CA VAL A 1113 30.08 16.87 41.21
C VAL A 1113 30.78 15.80 42.06
N LYS A 1114 30.48 15.79 43.36
CA LYS A 1114 31.03 14.88 44.37
C LYS A 1114 30.02 13.79 44.73
N SER A 1115 28.75 14.15 44.88
CA SER A 1115 27.65 13.23 45.11
C SER A 1115 26.34 13.79 44.55
N ILE A 1116 25.37 12.90 44.38
CA ILE A 1116 23.97 13.24 44.10
C ILE A 1116 23.14 12.66 45.24
N SER A 1117 22.38 13.50 45.93
CA SER A 1117 21.41 13.08 46.94
C SER A 1117 20.02 12.96 46.29
N VAL A 1118 19.18 12.03 46.75
CA VAL A 1118 17.80 11.86 46.24
C VAL A 1118 16.80 11.75 47.39
N ASN A 1119 15.57 12.21 47.18
CA ASN A 1119 14.47 12.07 48.14
C ASN A 1119 14.09 10.61 48.44
N LYS A 1120 14.27 9.68 47.48
CA LYS A 1120 14.06 8.24 47.64
C LYS A 1120 15.07 7.45 46.78
N THR A 1121 15.68 6.41 47.37
CA THR A 1121 16.53 5.43 46.65
C THR A 1121 15.77 4.15 46.29
N LYS A 1122 14.55 3.98 46.81
CA LYS A 1122 13.59 2.94 46.45
C LYS A 1122 12.20 3.59 46.35
N VAL A 1123 11.45 3.28 45.29
CA VAL A 1123 10.10 3.80 45.02
C VAL A 1123 9.22 2.62 44.61
N THR A 1124 8.06 2.49 45.25
CA THR A 1124 7.02 1.51 44.87
C THR A 1124 5.82 2.27 44.31
N LEU A 1125 5.28 1.84 43.17
CA LEU A 1125 4.17 2.47 42.46
C LEU A 1125 3.15 1.42 42.02
N GLY A 1126 1.89 1.82 41.84
CA GLY A 1126 0.97 1.04 41.00
C GLY A 1126 1.21 1.32 39.52
N VAL A 1127 0.78 0.42 38.63
CA VAL A 1127 0.73 0.66 37.17
C VAL A 1127 0.09 2.02 36.84
N ASN A 1128 0.61 2.70 35.81
CA ASN A 1128 0.25 4.07 35.38
C ASN A 1128 0.40 5.19 36.42
N LYS A 1129 0.78 4.91 37.68
CA LYS A 1129 1.03 5.95 38.69
C LYS A 1129 2.40 6.63 38.47
N LYS A 1130 2.50 7.89 38.92
CA LYS A 1130 3.66 8.77 38.69
C LYS A 1130 4.30 9.20 40.01
N PHE A 1131 5.63 9.31 40.04
CA PHE A 1131 6.38 9.77 41.22
C PHE A 1131 7.65 10.55 40.84
N THR A 1132 7.89 11.67 41.53
CA THR A 1132 9.02 12.55 41.22
C THR A 1132 10.21 12.32 42.13
N ILE A 1133 11.31 11.82 41.55
CA ILE A 1133 12.62 11.85 42.18
C ILE A 1133 13.14 13.28 42.17
N LYS A 1134 13.22 13.88 43.37
CA LYS A 1134 13.92 15.14 43.61
C LYS A 1134 15.38 14.78 43.88
N ALA A 1135 16.25 15.11 42.94
CA ALA A 1135 17.68 14.82 43.01
C ALA A 1135 18.50 16.13 43.09
N THR A 1136 19.47 16.17 44.00
CA THR A 1136 20.25 17.36 44.37
C THR A 1136 21.74 17.10 44.14
N VAL A 1137 22.42 18.05 43.49
CA VAL A 1137 23.83 17.92 43.07
C VAL A 1137 24.76 18.62 44.06
N ASN A 1138 25.70 17.88 44.65
CA ASN A 1138 26.70 18.44 45.56
C ASN A 1138 28.05 18.56 44.83
N SER A 1139 28.53 19.77 44.52
CA SER A 1139 29.87 19.99 43.91
C SER A 1139 30.98 20.33 44.91
N GLY A 1140 30.62 20.55 46.19
CA GLY A 1140 31.54 21.08 47.20
C GLY A 1140 31.87 22.56 46.97
N LYS A 1141 32.98 23.04 47.53
CA LYS A 1141 33.35 24.48 47.55
C LYS A 1141 33.56 25.12 46.16
N LEU A 1142 33.80 24.33 45.11
CA LEU A 1142 33.96 24.83 43.74
C LEU A 1142 32.70 24.51 42.93
N LYS A 1143 32.20 25.49 42.17
CA LYS A 1143 31.03 25.30 41.30
C LYS A 1143 31.41 24.44 40.09
N ALA A 1144 30.60 23.44 39.78
CA ALA A 1144 30.69 22.74 38.51
C ALA A 1144 30.05 23.60 37.40
N ALA A 1145 30.65 23.59 36.20
CA ALA A 1145 30.01 24.07 34.99
C ALA A 1145 28.82 23.14 34.63
N GLN A 1146 27.93 23.57 33.74
CA GLN A 1146 26.77 22.77 33.31
C GLN A 1146 26.90 22.39 31.82
N HIS A 1147 27.83 21.49 31.49
CA HIS A 1147 27.90 20.86 30.16
C HIS A 1147 26.68 19.94 29.96
N ARG A 1148 26.36 19.12 30.98
CA ARG A 1148 25.09 18.38 31.07
C ARG A 1148 24.36 18.76 32.35
N LYS A 1149 23.05 19.05 32.23
CA LYS A 1149 22.14 19.16 33.39
C LYS A 1149 21.98 17.79 34.06
N LEU A 1150 21.53 17.76 35.31
CA LEU A 1150 21.22 16.52 36.02
C LEU A 1150 20.21 15.70 35.20
N SER A 1151 20.58 14.48 34.83
CA SER A 1151 19.86 13.68 33.83
C SER A 1151 19.35 12.37 34.44
N PHE A 1152 18.32 11.80 33.82
CA PHE A 1152 17.63 10.61 34.31
C PHE A 1152 17.49 9.58 33.19
N GLU A 1153 17.76 8.31 33.50
CA GLU A 1153 17.64 7.21 32.54
C GLU A 1153 17.13 5.95 33.24
N SER A 1154 16.24 5.19 32.60
CA SER A 1154 15.75 3.90 33.11
C SER A 1154 16.53 2.72 32.52
N THR A 1155 16.73 1.68 33.32
CA THR A 1155 17.28 0.38 32.87
C THR A 1155 16.26 -0.44 32.08
N ASN A 1156 14.97 -0.30 32.38
CA ASN A 1156 13.90 -0.86 31.57
C ASN A 1156 12.75 0.16 31.48
N LYS A 1157 12.51 0.65 30.26
CA LYS A 1157 11.46 1.63 29.95
C LYS A 1157 10.05 1.02 30.01
N SER A 1158 9.86 -0.26 29.68
CA SER A 1158 8.53 -0.91 29.71
C SER A 1158 8.03 -1.10 31.15
N VAL A 1159 8.92 -1.37 32.11
CA VAL A 1159 8.54 -1.34 33.54
C VAL A 1159 8.28 0.10 34.01
N ALA A 1160 9.21 1.03 33.78
CA ALA A 1160 8.98 2.44 34.08
C ALA A 1160 9.86 3.38 33.25
N VAL A 1161 9.24 4.42 32.67
CA VAL A 1161 9.93 5.54 32.04
C VAL A 1161 10.24 6.65 33.04
N VAL A 1162 11.28 7.44 32.79
CA VAL A 1162 11.61 8.63 33.59
C VAL A 1162 11.84 9.84 32.69
N SER A 1163 11.22 10.96 33.04
CA SER A 1163 11.34 12.22 32.31
C SER A 1163 12.61 13.00 32.66
N LYS A 1164 12.97 13.97 31.80
CA LYS A 1164 14.06 14.95 32.03
C LYS A 1164 13.92 15.76 33.34
N LYS A 1165 12.75 15.73 34.01
CA LYS A 1165 12.48 16.37 35.32
C LYS A 1165 12.51 15.39 36.51
N GLY A 1166 12.88 14.13 36.32
CA GLY A 1166 12.90 13.10 37.37
C GLY A 1166 11.52 12.53 37.73
N VAL A 1167 10.47 12.88 36.99
CA VAL A 1167 9.15 12.24 37.12
C VAL A 1167 9.23 10.86 36.47
N ILE A 1168 9.11 9.82 37.30
CA ILE A 1168 8.96 8.42 36.92
C ILE A 1168 7.48 8.18 36.63
N THR A 1169 7.18 7.47 35.54
CA THR A 1169 5.85 6.92 35.26
C THR A 1169 5.96 5.41 35.21
N ALA A 1170 5.24 4.72 36.09
CA ALA A 1170 5.07 3.28 36.04
C ALA A 1170 4.33 2.89 34.75
N LYS A 1171 4.81 1.87 34.04
CA LYS A 1171 4.26 1.44 32.75
C LYS A 1171 3.73 0.00 32.80
N ALA A 1172 4.55 -0.96 33.20
CA ALA A 1172 4.16 -2.35 33.48
C ALA A 1172 4.64 -2.79 34.87
N LYS A 1173 4.04 -3.85 35.43
CA LYS A 1173 4.47 -4.44 36.70
C LYS A 1173 5.91 -4.96 36.58
N GLY A 1174 6.63 -4.99 37.71
CA GLY A 1174 8.00 -5.50 37.77
C GLY A 1174 8.97 -4.54 38.44
N THR A 1175 10.27 -4.77 38.26
CA THR A 1175 11.33 -3.95 38.87
C THR A 1175 12.30 -3.45 37.82
N CYS A 1176 12.57 -2.14 37.84
CA CYS A 1176 13.70 -1.56 37.14
C CYS A 1176 14.50 -0.64 38.07
N TYR A 1177 15.57 -0.07 37.54
CA TYR A 1177 16.35 0.98 38.16
C TYR A 1177 16.37 2.24 37.30
N VAL A 1178 16.10 3.37 37.93
CA VAL A 1178 16.34 4.70 37.38
C VAL A 1178 17.69 5.20 37.91
N TYR A 1179 18.53 5.71 37.01
CA TYR A 1179 19.77 6.41 37.34
C TYR A 1179 19.56 7.91 37.26
N ALA A 1180 19.88 8.63 38.33
CA ALA A 1180 20.03 10.09 38.32
C ALA A 1180 21.54 10.41 38.24
N TYR A 1181 22.02 10.97 37.13
CA TYR A 1181 23.44 11.10 36.84
C TYR A 1181 23.86 12.51 36.38
N ALA A 1182 25.07 12.90 36.78
CA ALA A 1182 25.68 14.18 36.46
C ALA A 1182 26.70 14.07 35.33
N GLN A 1183 27.12 15.23 34.79
CA GLN A 1183 28.04 15.32 33.66
C GLN A 1183 29.36 14.56 33.82
N ASN A 1184 29.87 14.31 35.04
CA ASN A 1184 31.14 13.58 35.26
C ASN A 1184 30.95 12.07 35.51
N GLY A 1185 29.74 11.55 35.31
CA GLY A 1185 29.38 10.16 35.57
C GLY A 1185 29.18 9.81 37.05
N VAL A 1186 29.18 10.78 37.96
CA VAL A 1186 28.64 10.56 39.31
C VAL A 1186 27.14 10.32 39.19
N TYR A 1187 26.64 9.23 39.77
CA TYR A 1187 25.23 8.83 39.71
C TYR A 1187 24.71 8.35 41.06
N GLN A 1188 23.39 8.47 41.23
CA GLN A 1188 22.63 7.74 42.22
C GLN A 1188 21.74 6.72 41.49
N LYS A 1189 21.68 5.49 42.02
CA LYS A 1189 20.77 4.43 41.55
C LYS A 1189 19.51 4.43 42.41
N ILE A 1190 18.34 4.37 41.79
CA ILE A 1190 17.02 4.34 42.42
C ILE A 1190 16.33 3.05 41.97
N LYS A 1191 15.90 2.18 42.90
CA LYS A 1191 15.04 1.02 42.57
C LYS A 1191 13.61 1.53 42.36
N VAL A 1192 13.00 1.15 41.25
CA VAL A 1192 11.58 1.37 40.97
C VAL A 1192 10.92 0.00 40.91
N THR A 1193 9.90 -0.23 41.73
CA THR A 1193 9.09 -1.45 41.70
C THR A 1193 7.65 -1.06 41.42
N VAL A 1194 7.12 -1.50 40.29
CA VAL A 1194 5.73 -1.34 39.92
C VAL A 1194 4.96 -2.59 40.35
N ARG A 1195 3.79 -2.39 40.95
CA ARG A 1195 2.88 -3.41 41.49
C ARG A 1195 1.48 -3.30 40.88
#